data_AF-A0A3P3XU79-F1
#
_entry.id   AF-A0A3P3XU79-F1
#
_cell.length_a   1.000
_cell.length_b   1.000
_cell.length_c   1.000
_cell.angle_alpha   90.00
_cell.angle_beta   90.00
_cell.angle_gamma   90.00
#
_symmetry.space_group_name_H-M   'P 1'
#
loop_
_entity.id
_entity.type
_entity.pdbx_description
1 polymer ?
#
loop_
_entity_poly.entity_id
_entity_poly.type
_entity_poly.pdbx_seq_one_letter_code
_entity_poly.pdbx_strand_id
1 'polypeptide(L)'
;MRRILGILILLHVLLVPMSAQESAVGPASVSAVELASKTLRFRIASATFYELRDMAVEYGLSAEGSADELRTRLYGHFGFDPVPKTKGDVSMSIEQAANAEYFTLENGTKEIRLQGPLEIRFVDSQGTVHRIKAQYVVYNRDTREVQATGDVEYTRESKTRTDTYKGQSIAVNLDDYSGVFVDGSFNMEPTTTESRTLIVHFGSLISRSEDILALADGSLTACDAIDPHYILRAKKVWLFGSGDWAVVNATLYVGKIPVLWLPFFYYPSKASAFHPVVGFRSRPGGFVQTTTYLSGKQGTEAQKSSALSITQGALGSFGTYISKTEPSQENTDQPSIAVLADAYSSLGVFAGIRGKTADSSPINLSWLIGAGVSRSIFYESTGYYSPFDAAGDYASVWNRWYLGSIDLPTRIVANFEASSKQNVSGLKWQVSLPFYSDPYVEQDFLDRSESYDFFSIIGGTSTSSIGERTSFSQKASLSWSWRPSASGNGFSFSLSNLSSTLGWKSKYASKSGMNSTQLRLYAVNPQRYFFYPYNARLLDSNFSLSGTIFQSKNASLVWKNTNAAYVEDRFYNAAWENPQDIDFQSWYWLLGARSDANLNSSFSVDSAGLTFQVSTGVRGQGQYRPYLYDERTSPTTVHPFRIADYGYNTANWNAGTNISWSPLKNSDVFSASRVQYSLSGKIARIDYTGLDGSGTDANPVYDLYWLSWDTDMITDHSVIADLAAKLGSSSDHLSFKIALPPLLESYTLQASTSASIVSLGAAYVISRTSTTADLKSTSLTGNVALKPLKNLRFSTSASWDFDTQTPLSLSTDVTAWSFYARFLAQETDGYVFQSGSWVQDGTQYFRPSSVSLSWKPVLRSSPRSSSDKVLWYFETDEAFSLTQNLIQYTNSTFGADFSFIVKNSAGLSLSFTLSSINTSFWSYYTSLLPTSGDLDPQVYARVFFADLLDSLSIWDTSRLQSTLFKLQKLSLELSVDAHDWLLSASVDAGPTLVTPASGRPYYQMDVSFSLAVTWKDISAIKSTVSYSDGTFSQ
;
A
#
# COMPACT_ATOMS: atom_id res chain seq x y z
N MET A 1 20.44 32.57 -11.08
CA MET A 1 20.02 33.12 -9.76
C MET A 1 18.63 33.77 -9.74
N ARG A 2 18.32 34.79 -10.57
CA ARG A 2 16.98 35.43 -10.58
C ARG A 2 15.79 34.52 -10.95
N ARG A 3 16.04 33.42 -11.67
CA ARG A 3 15.02 32.41 -12.06
C ARG A 3 14.68 31.39 -10.95
N ILE A 4 15.61 31.13 -10.04
CA ILE A 4 15.39 30.30 -8.84
C ILE A 4 14.60 31.09 -7.78
N LEU A 5 14.85 32.41 -7.71
CA LEU A 5 14.13 33.31 -6.81
C LEU A 5 12.64 33.45 -7.17
N GLY A 6 12.27 33.38 -8.46
CA GLY A 6 10.87 33.45 -8.89
C GLY A 6 10.02 32.24 -8.48
N ILE A 7 10.62 31.05 -8.40
CA ILE A 7 9.95 29.82 -7.96
C ILE A 7 9.90 29.74 -6.42
N LEU A 8 10.93 30.26 -5.73
CA LEU A 8 10.96 30.37 -4.26
C LEU A 8 10.00 31.44 -3.69
N ILE A 9 9.75 32.53 -4.43
CA ILE A 9 8.79 33.57 -4.03
C ILE A 9 7.34 33.06 -4.13
N LEU A 10 7.03 32.14 -5.05
CA LEU A 10 5.72 31.46 -5.08
C LEU A 10 5.55 30.47 -3.91
N LEU A 11 6.66 29.88 -3.42
CA LEU A 11 6.69 29.01 -2.23
C LEU A 11 6.54 29.80 -0.91
N HIS A 12 7.01 31.04 -0.86
CA HIS A 12 6.90 31.91 0.33
C HIS A 12 5.50 32.50 0.55
N VAL A 13 4.68 32.64 -0.50
CA VAL A 13 3.31 33.19 -0.38
C VAL A 13 2.30 32.16 0.16
N LEU A 14 2.63 30.86 0.12
CA LEU A 14 1.81 29.78 0.69
C LEU A 14 2.10 29.49 2.18
N LEU A 15 3.05 30.21 2.78
CA LEU A 15 3.48 30.06 4.18
C LEU A 15 3.35 31.40 4.92
N VAL A 16 2.13 31.95 5.00
CA VAL A 16 1.82 32.93 6.04
C VAL A 16 1.36 32.14 7.27
N PRO A 17 1.98 32.33 8.45
CA PRO A 17 1.56 31.66 9.66
C PRO A 17 0.19 32.21 10.08
N MET A 18 -0.81 31.33 10.20
CA MET A 18 -1.96 31.60 11.05
C MET A 18 -1.41 31.78 12.47
N SER A 19 -1.38 33.03 12.92
CA SER A 19 -1.18 33.38 14.32
C SER A 19 -2.35 32.80 15.13
N ALA A 20 -2.15 31.61 15.69
CA ALA A 20 -3.00 31.10 16.76
C ALA A 20 -2.58 31.83 18.04
N GLN A 21 -3.52 32.61 18.54
CA GLN A 21 -3.43 33.41 19.75
C GLN A 21 -3.09 32.51 20.94
N GLU A 22 -1.97 32.84 21.56
CA GLU A 22 -1.39 32.23 22.73
C GLU A 22 -2.40 32.22 23.89
N SER A 23 -2.85 31.03 24.28
CA SER A 23 -3.44 30.78 25.60
C SER A 23 -2.60 29.69 26.24
N ALA A 24 -1.41 30.09 26.68
CA ALA A 24 -0.52 29.26 27.45
C ALA A 24 -1.10 29.08 28.86
N VAL A 25 -1.82 27.99 29.07
CA VAL A 25 -1.84 27.30 30.35
C VAL A 25 -1.26 25.92 30.08
N GLY A 26 0.07 25.82 30.17
CA GLY A 26 0.76 24.55 29.99
C GLY A 26 0.36 23.57 31.10
N PRO A 27 0.11 22.28 30.80
CA PRO A 27 0.13 21.27 31.84
C PRO A 27 1.59 21.13 32.29
N ALA A 28 1.80 21.31 33.60
CA ALA A 28 3.10 21.27 34.24
C ALA A 28 3.88 20.01 33.83
N SER A 29 5.05 20.21 33.22
CA SER A 29 6.06 19.16 33.07
C SER A 29 6.48 18.71 34.47
N VAL A 30 5.99 17.56 34.90
CA VAL A 30 6.39 16.95 36.17
C VAL A 30 7.87 16.63 36.06
N SER A 31 8.70 17.41 36.75
CA SER A 31 10.15 17.24 36.73
C SER A 31 10.53 15.86 37.30
N ALA A 32 11.63 15.27 36.85
CA ALA A 32 12.15 14.01 37.40
C ALA A 32 12.31 14.04 38.95
N VAL A 33 12.51 15.24 39.50
CA VAL A 33 12.58 15.51 40.95
C VAL A 33 11.21 15.38 41.62
N GLU A 34 10.13 15.76 40.95
CA GLU A 34 8.76 15.66 41.45
C GLU A 34 8.21 14.22 41.34
N LEU A 35 8.65 13.44 40.34
CA LEU A 35 8.35 12.01 40.26
C LEU A 35 9.14 11.21 41.32
N ALA A 36 10.41 11.59 41.56
CA ALA A 36 11.22 11.03 42.63
C ALA A 36 10.66 11.35 44.03
N SER A 37 10.14 12.57 44.24
CA SER A 37 9.51 12.93 45.52
C SER A 37 8.16 12.24 45.72
N LYS A 38 7.34 12.10 44.66
CA LYS A 38 6.09 11.32 44.70
C LYS A 38 6.34 9.85 45.01
N THR A 39 7.32 9.21 44.36
CA THR A 39 7.67 7.80 44.62
C THR A 39 8.28 7.57 46.00
N LEU A 40 9.04 8.54 46.54
CA LEU A 40 9.61 8.44 47.89
C LEU A 40 8.54 8.43 48.98
N ARG A 41 7.48 9.24 48.86
CA ARG A 41 6.33 9.21 49.78
C ARG A 41 5.71 7.82 49.85
N PHE A 42 5.49 7.18 48.70
CA PHE A 42 4.95 5.83 48.63
C PHE A 42 5.95 4.76 49.11
N ARG A 43 7.25 4.95 48.88
CA ARG A 43 8.31 4.09 49.40
C ARG A 43 8.35 4.10 50.93
N ILE A 44 8.17 5.26 51.59
CA ILE A 44 8.07 5.35 53.05
C ILE A 44 6.79 4.66 53.55
N ALA A 45 5.69 4.80 52.82
CA ALA A 45 4.43 4.12 53.13
C ALA A 45 4.57 2.58 53.10
N SER A 46 5.29 2.08 52.10
CA SER A 46 5.38 0.65 51.78
C SER A 46 6.60 -0.04 52.41
N ALA A 47 7.52 0.71 53.03
CA ALA A 47 8.76 0.17 53.57
C ALA A 47 8.53 -0.67 54.83
N THR A 48 9.32 -1.75 54.92
CA THR A 48 9.40 -2.63 56.08
C THR A 48 10.06 -1.93 57.26
N PHE A 49 9.91 -2.47 58.48
CA PHE A 49 10.53 -1.91 59.69
C PHE A 49 12.05 -1.72 59.53
N TYR A 50 12.76 -2.70 58.97
CA TYR A 50 14.19 -2.62 58.77
C TYR A 50 14.58 -1.59 57.70
N GLU A 51 13.83 -1.51 56.59
CA GLU A 51 14.06 -0.49 55.56
C GLU A 51 13.77 0.93 56.05
N LEU A 52 12.79 1.10 56.94
CA LEU A 52 12.52 2.37 57.61
C LEU A 52 13.65 2.75 58.56
N ARG A 53 14.28 1.77 59.24
CA ARG A 53 15.47 2.00 60.06
C ARG A 53 16.68 2.35 59.18
N ASP A 54 16.90 1.63 58.09
CA ASP A 54 17.99 1.90 57.15
C ASP A 54 17.82 3.27 56.49
N MET A 55 16.60 3.62 56.05
CA MET A 55 16.30 4.97 55.56
C MET A 55 16.47 6.03 56.64
N ALA A 56 16.05 5.76 57.88
CA ALA A 56 16.27 6.69 58.98
C ALA A 56 17.78 6.93 59.18
N VAL A 57 18.61 5.89 59.20
CA VAL A 57 20.08 6.01 59.30
C VAL A 57 20.67 6.74 58.09
N GLU A 58 20.24 6.39 56.87
CA GLU A 58 20.70 6.98 55.60
C GLU A 58 20.49 8.50 55.58
N TYR A 59 19.35 8.97 56.11
CA TYR A 59 19.00 10.39 56.19
C TYR A 59 19.35 11.04 57.55
N GLY A 60 20.17 10.38 58.38
CA GLY A 60 20.68 10.94 59.65
C GLY A 60 19.64 11.08 60.76
N LEU A 61 18.52 10.37 60.67
CA LEU A 61 17.45 10.30 61.66
C LEU A 61 17.68 9.12 62.62
N SER A 62 17.16 9.22 63.85
CA SER A 62 17.23 8.12 64.81
C SER A 62 16.52 6.87 64.26
N ALA A 63 17.17 5.70 64.39
CA ALA A 63 16.63 4.39 63.99
C ALA A 63 15.89 3.66 65.13
N GLU A 64 15.63 4.35 66.24
CA GLU A 64 14.86 3.85 67.38
C GLU A 64 13.38 4.21 67.27
N GLY A 65 12.51 3.32 67.73
CA GLY A 65 11.06 3.48 67.72
C GLY A 65 10.34 2.37 66.93
N SER A 66 9.01 2.39 66.98
CA SER A 66 8.12 1.52 66.21
C SER A 66 8.08 1.92 64.73
N ALA A 67 7.59 1.03 63.86
CA ALA A 67 7.47 1.31 62.41
C ALA A 67 6.63 2.57 62.12
N ASP A 68 5.58 2.82 62.90
CA ASP A 68 4.75 4.01 62.75
C ASP A 68 5.49 5.28 63.20
N GLU A 69 6.26 5.24 64.30
CA GLU A 69 7.09 6.38 64.73
C GLU A 69 8.20 6.70 63.71
N LEU A 70 8.81 5.67 63.10
CA LEU A 70 9.81 5.84 62.04
C LEU A 70 9.19 6.42 60.76
N ARG A 71 8.00 5.96 60.36
CA ARG A 71 7.27 6.54 59.21
C ARG A 71 6.88 7.99 59.45
N THR A 72 6.33 8.31 60.62
CA THR A 72 5.99 9.71 60.97
C THR A 72 7.23 10.59 60.94
N ARG A 73 8.38 10.09 61.41
CA ARG A 73 9.66 10.81 61.39
C ARG A 73 10.18 11.04 59.97
N LEU A 74 10.12 10.03 59.11
CA LEU A 74 10.52 10.12 57.70
C LEU A 74 9.57 11.03 56.91
N TYR A 75 8.26 10.93 57.11
CA TYR A 75 7.28 11.84 56.51
C TYR A 75 7.50 13.29 56.96
N GLY A 76 7.78 13.51 58.25
CA GLY A 76 8.11 14.84 58.78
C GLY A 76 9.40 15.41 58.20
N HIS A 77 10.42 14.58 57.97
CA HIS A 77 11.70 15.02 57.38
C HIS A 77 11.55 15.48 55.92
N PHE A 78 10.73 14.78 55.12
CA PHE A 78 10.52 15.11 53.71
C PHE A 78 9.30 16.00 53.44
N GLY A 79 8.54 16.38 54.48
CA GLY A 79 7.36 17.25 54.36
C GLY A 79 6.17 16.60 53.66
N PHE A 80 6.01 15.28 53.77
CA PHE A 80 4.91 14.54 53.14
C PHE A 80 3.71 14.41 54.09
N ASP A 81 2.50 14.56 53.56
CA ASP A 81 1.28 14.24 54.31
C ASP A 81 1.17 12.72 54.50
N PRO A 82 0.95 12.22 55.74
CA PRO A 82 0.78 10.80 56.01
C PRO A 82 -0.44 10.26 55.24
N VAL A 83 -0.31 9.06 54.68
CA VAL A 83 -1.40 8.40 53.95
C VAL A 83 -2.51 8.04 54.95
N PRO A 84 -3.78 8.43 54.72
CA PRO A 84 -4.88 8.15 55.65
C PRO A 84 -5.06 6.64 55.87
N LYS A 85 -5.03 6.18 57.13
CA LYS A 85 -5.42 4.80 57.49
C LYS A 85 -6.94 4.72 57.62
N THR A 86 -7.62 4.02 56.72
CA THR A 86 -9.07 3.81 56.76
C THR A 86 -9.41 2.69 57.75
N LYS A 87 -9.97 3.00 58.92
CA LYS A 87 -10.46 1.97 59.86
C LYS A 87 -11.69 1.28 59.28
N GLY A 88 -11.51 0.09 58.71
CA GLY A 88 -12.60 -0.78 58.29
C GLY A 88 -13.23 -1.47 59.51
N ASP A 89 -14.55 -1.33 59.67
CA ASP A 89 -15.31 -2.19 60.58
C ASP A 89 -15.66 -3.46 59.81
N VAL A 90 -15.01 -4.58 60.16
CA VAL A 90 -15.09 -5.84 59.41
C VAL A 90 -15.89 -6.85 60.22
N SER A 91 -16.95 -7.39 59.63
CA SER A 91 -17.67 -8.55 60.20
C SER A 91 -16.96 -9.83 59.76
N MET A 92 -16.44 -10.59 60.73
CA MET A 92 -15.76 -11.87 60.52
C MET A 92 -16.69 -13.01 60.96
N SER A 93 -16.88 -14.00 60.08
CA SER A 93 -17.60 -15.24 60.37
C SER A 93 -16.70 -16.44 60.06
N ILE A 94 -16.58 -17.35 61.02
CA ILE A 94 -15.93 -18.64 60.79
C ILE A 94 -16.99 -19.57 60.21
N GLU A 95 -16.83 -19.96 58.93
CA GLU A 95 -17.79 -20.83 58.23
C GLU A 95 -17.50 -22.31 58.53
N GLN A 96 -16.21 -22.65 58.69
CA GLN A 96 -15.78 -24.01 59.01
C GLN A 96 -14.51 -24.00 59.87
N ALA A 97 -14.50 -24.78 60.96
CA ALA A 97 -13.29 -25.10 61.72
C ALA A 97 -13.41 -26.45 62.44
N ALA A 98 -12.32 -27.23 62.50
CA ALA A 98 -12.30 -28.52 63.20
C ALA A 98 -12.13 -28.36 64.72
N ASN A 99 -11.32 -27.38 65.15
CA ASN A 99 -11.17 -26.98 66.54
C ASN A 99 -10.94 -25.45 66.62
N ALA A 100 -11.47 -24.81 67.65
CA ALA A 100 -11.32 -23.38 67.92
C ALA A 100 -11.00 -23.18 69.40
N GLU A 101 -9.78 -22.75 69.68
CA GLU A 101 -9.30 -22.55 71.04
C GLU A 101 -9.02 -21.07 71.29
N TYR A 102 -9.54 -20.57 72.41
CA TYR A 102 -9.34 -19.20 72.86
C TYR A 102 -8.26 -19.18 73.94
N PHE A 103 -7.19 -18.44 73.69
CA PHE A 103 -6.07 -18.30 74.61
C PHE A 103 -5.87 -16.85 75.03
N THR A 104 -5.46 -16.66 76.28
CA THR A 104 -4.86 -15.41 76.74
C THR A 104 -3.42 -15.73 77.13
N LEU A 105 -2.47 -15.11 76.45
CA LEU A 105 -1.04 -15.28 76.70
C LEU A 105 -0.63 -14.59 78.01
N GLU A 106 0.51 -14.96 78.60
CA GLU A 106 1.04 -14.40 79.87
C GLU A 106 1.23 -12.86 79.82
N ASN A 107 1.35 -12.29 78.62
CA ASN A 107 1.45 -10.85 78.36
C ASN A 107 0.07 -10.14 78.25
N GLY A 108 -1.04 -10.86 78.48
CA GLY A 108 -2.40 -10.33 78.39
C GLY A 108 -3.02 -10.34 76.99
N THR A 109 -2.28 -10.78 75.97
CA THR A 109 -2.74 -10.79 74.57
C THR A 109 -3.75 -11.89 74.31
N LYS A 110 -4.86 -11.56 73.64
CA LYS A 110 -5.95 -12.50 73.33
C LYS A 110 -5.80 -13.06 71.91
N GLU A 111 -5.60 -14.37 71.81
CA GLU A 111 -5.48 -15.07 70.53
C GLU A 111 -6.61 -16.07 70.33
N ILE A 112 -7.10 -16.15 69.10
CA ILE A 112 -7.98 -17.21 68.63
C ILE A 112 -7.14 -18.13 67.74
N ARG A 113 -7.02 -19.40 68.12
CA ARG A 113 -6.33 -20.41 67.32
C ARG A 113 -7.36 -21.36 66.74
N LEU A 114 -7.43 -21.36 65.43
CA LEU A 114 -8.33 -22.18 64.65
C LEU A 114 -7.49 -23.30 64.01
N GLN A 115 -7.95 -24.53 64.12
CA GLN A 115 -7.36 -25.71 63.48
C GLN A 115 -8.34 -26.34 62.50
N GLY A 116 -7.81 -26.68 61.33
CA GLY A 116 -8.55 -26.95 60.12
C GLY A 116 -8.57 -28.37 59.63
N PRO A 117 -9.33 -28.61 58.54
CA PRO A 117 -9.67 -27.63 57.48
C PRO A 117 -10.52 -26.43 57.95
N LEU A 118 -10.03 -25.21 57.71
CA LEU A 118 -10.64 -23.94 58.11
C LEU A 118 -11.17 -23.21 56.88
N GLU A 119 -12.33 -22.59 57.01
CA GLU A 119 -12.83 -21.58 56.07
C GLU A 119 -13.34 -20.37 56.86
N ILE A 120 -12.69 -19.22 56.65
CA ILE A 120 -13.01 -17.95 57.30
C ILE A 120 -13.52 -16.99 56.25
N ARG A 121 -14.70 -16.41 56.48
CA ARG A 121 -15.29 -15.40 55.61
C ARG A 121 -15.33 -14.05 56.29
N PHE A 122 -14.90 -13.00 55.59
CA PHE A 122 -15.04 -11.61 56.04
C PHE A 122 -15.66 -10.74 54.96
N VAL A 123 -16.49 -9.78 55.37
CA VAL A 123 -17.12 -8.80 54.47
C VAL A 123 -16.62 -7.41 54.82
N ASP A 124 -16.06 -6.72 53.84
CA ASP A 124 -15.57 -5.34 54.01
C ASP A 124 -16.72 -4.30 53.94
N SER A 125 -16.40 -3.04 54.26
CA SER A 125 -17.36 -1.92 54.23
C SER A 125 -17.84 -1.53 52.82
N GLN A 126 -17.23 -2.09 51.77
CA GLN A 126 -17.58 -1.87 50.36
C GLN A 126 -18.44 -3.03 49.79
N GLY A 127 -18.74 -4.05 50.59
CA GLY A 127 -19.53 -5.22 50.20
C GLY A 127 -18.73 -6.31 49.49
N THR A 128 -17.40 -6.27 49.51
CA THR A 128 -16.53 -7.33 49.02
C THR A 128 -16.50 -8.48 50.00
N VAL A 129 -16.65 -9.70 49.49
CA VAL A 129 -16.55 -10.93 50.28
C VAL A 129 -15.14 -11.49 50.15
N HIS A 130 -14.52 -11.83 51.26
CA HIS A 130 -13.22 -12.45 51.30
C HIS A 130 -13.31 -13.80 52.02
N ARG A 131 -12.64 -14.82 51.48
CA ARG A 131 -12.57 -16.17 52.04
C ARG A 131 -11.12 -16.59 52.21
N ILE A 132 -10.76 -17.14 53.36
CA ILE A 132 -9.45 -17.76 53.61
C ILE A 132 -9.70 -19.22 53.94
N LYS A 133 -9.11 -20.13 53.14
CA LYS A 133 -9.00 -21.55 53.45
C LYS A 133 -7.58 -21.86 53.90
N ALA A 134 -7.43 -22.60 54.99
CA ALA A 134 -6.12 -23.00 55.52
C ALA A 134 -6.24 -24.20 56.48
N GLN A 135 -5.10 -24.79 56.87
CA GLN A 135 -5.05 -25.84 57.89
C GLN A 135 -4.91 -25.30 59.32
N TYR A 136 -4.31 -24.12 59.50
CA TYR A 136 -4.14 -23.48 60.80
C TYR A 136 -4.24 -21.97 60.67
N VAL A 137 -5.04 -21.32 61.52
CA VAL A 137 -5.15 -19.85 61.58
C VAL A 137 -4.96 -19.38 63.01
N VAL A 138 -4.08 -18.41 63.21
CA VAL A 138 -3.93 -17.65 64.45
C VAL A 138 -4.45 -16.24 64.19
N TYR A 139 -5.47 -15.83 64.93
CA TYR A 139 -5.94 -14.46 64.93
C TYR A 139 -5.62 -13.79 66.26
N ASN A 140 -4.77 -12.76 66.22
CA ASN A 140 -4.45 -11.93 67.35
C ASN A 140 -5.45 -10.77 67.43
N ARG A 141 -6.26 -10.74 68.48
CA ARG A 141 -7.37 -9.79 68.61
C ARG A 141 -6.90 -8.39 68.98
N ASP A 142 -5.74 -8.24 69.61
CA ASP A 142 -5.21 -6.95 70.04
C ASP A 142 -4.43 -6.26 68.91
N THR A 143 -3.67 -7.02 68.11
CA THR A 143 -2.95 -6.51 66.93
C THR A 143 -3.74 -6.58 65.63
N ARG A 144 -4.93 -7.23 65.65
CA ARG A 144 -5.79 -7.50 64.49
C ARG A 144 -5.05 -8.21 63.36
N GLU A 145 -4.08 -9.05 63.71
CA GLU A 145 -3.28 -9.81 62.76
C GLU A 145 -3.84 -11.22 62.58
N VAL A 146 -4.03 -11.64 61.33
CA VAL A 146 -4.44 -12.99 60.93
C VAL A 146 -3.23 -13.67 60.29
N GLN A 147 -2.76 -14.76 60.89
CA GLN A 147 -1.76 -15.63 60.32
C GLN A 147 -2.41 -16.96 59.94
N ALA A 148 -2.36 -17.35 58.68
CA ALA A 148 -2.86 -18.64 58.22
C ALA A 148 -1.74 -19.45 57.56
N THR A 149 -1.70 -20.76 57.84
CA THR A 149 -0.64 -21.68 57.40
C THR A 149 -1.21 -23.03 56.98
N GLY A 150 -0.58 -23.65 55.97
CA GLY A 150 -0.95 -24.95 55.42
C GLY A 150 -2.00 -24.81 54.32
N ASP A 151 -1.56 -24.98 53.07
CA ASP A 151 -2.36 -24.88 51.83
C ASP A 151 -3.33 -23.70 51.84
N VAL A 152 -2.78 -22.50 52.05
CA VAL A 152 -3.57 -21.29 52.15
C VAL A 152 -4.13 -20.93 50.78
N GLU A 153 -5.45 -20.90 50.67
CA GLU A 153 -6.17 -20.36 49.52
C GLU A 153 -6.99 -19.16 49.97
N TYR A 154 -6.67 -17.98 49.42
CA TYR A 154 -7.39 -16.75 49.69
C TYR A 154 -8.18 -16.34 48.45
N THR A 155 -9.50 -16.15 48.62
CA THR A 155 -10.41 -15.73 47.56
C THR A 155 -11.03 -14.39 47.90
N ARG A 156 -11.09 -13.47 46.94
CA ARG A 156 -11.77 -12.17 47.06
C ARG A 156 -12.82 -12.03 45.97
N GLU A 157 -14.08 -11.90 46.37
CA GLU A 157 -15.25 -11.77 45.51
C GLU A 157 -15.81 -10.34 45.59
N SER A 158 -15.74 -9.62 44.47
CA SER A 158 -16.34 -8.29 44.29
C SER A 158 -17.56 -8.38 43.34
N LYS A 159 -18.32 -7.29 43.17
CA LYS A 159 -19.48 -7.27 42.24
C LYS A 159 -19.15 -7.59 40.78
N THR A 160 -17.88 -7.51 40.39
CA THR A 160 -17.43 -7.63 38.99
C THR A 160 -16.42 -8.74 38.74
N ARG A 161 -15.76 -9.30 39.77
CA ARG A 161 -14.65 -10.26 39.62
C ARG A 161 -14.36 -11.05 40.90
N THR A 162 -13.87 -12.28 40.74
CA THR A 162 -13.34 -13.16 41.80
C THR A 162 -11.84 -13.40 41.59
N ASP A 163 -11.00 -13.05 42.56
CA ASP A 163 -9.55 -13.30 42.53
C ASP A 163 -9.18 -14.43 43.50
N THR A 164 -8.25 -15.31 43.11
CA THR A 164 -7.77 -16.44 43.94
C THR A 164 -6.25 -16.42 44.08
N TYR A 165 -5.77 -16.55 45.31
CA TYR A 165 -4.37 -16.55 45.70
C TYR A 165 -4.04 -17.83 46.43
N LYS A 166 -2.90 -18.46 46.13
CA LYS A 166 -2.46 -19.72 46.75
C LYS A 166 -1.06 -19.58 47.32
N GLY A 167 -0.81 -20.13 48.51
CA GLY A 167 0.53 -20.16 49.10
C GLY A 167 0.62 -21.04 50.35
N GLN A 168 1.83 -21.19 50.92
CA GLN A 168 2.03 -22.01 52.11
C GLN A 168 1.62 -21.30 53.40
N SER A 169 1.81 -19.99 53.47
CA SER A 169 1.40 -19.16 54.60
C SER A 169 1.10 -17.73 54.20
N ILE A 170 0.16 -17.11 54.89
CA ILE A 170 -0.19 -15.70 54.78
C ILE A 170 -0.21 -15.09 56.18
N ALA A 171 0.38 -13.90 56.35
CA ALA A 171 0.16 -13.05 57.51
C ALA A 171 -0.44 -11.74 57.02
N VAL A 172 -1.59 -11.33 57.57
CA VAL A 172 -2.31 -10.10 57.18
C VAL A 172 -2.68 -9.31 58.41
N ASN A 173 -2.37 -8.02 58.41
CA ASN A 173 -2.92 -7.07 59.36
C ASN A 173 -4.26 -6.54 58.85
N LEU A 174 -5.34 -6.69 59.62
CA LEU A 174 -6.69 -6.30 59.20
C LEU A 174 -6.93 -4.78 59.27
N ASP A 175 -6.04 -4.00 59.90
CA ASP A 175 -6.20 -2.54 59.98
C ASP A 175 -5.69 -1.79 58.73
N ASP A 176 -4.64 -2.30 58.08
CA ASP A 176 -4.05 -1.67 56.87
C ASP A 176 -4.02 -2.59 55.64
N TYR A 177 -4.55 -3.81 55.76
CA TYR A 177 -4.54 -4.85 54.73
C TYR A 177 -3.14 -5.18 54.18
N SER A 178 -2.08 -4.81 54.92
CA SER A 178 -0.71 -5.20 54.62
C SER A 178 -0.52 -6.66 55.01
N GLY A 179 0.20 -7.41 54.18
CA GLY A 179 0.43 -8.81 54.46
C GLY A 179 1.59 -9.40 53.67
N VAL A 180 2.23 -10.40 54.28
CA VAL A 180 3.32 -11.17 53.68
C VAL A 180 2.76 -12.53 53.30
N PHE A 181 2.69 -12.79 52.00
CA PHE A 181 2.53 -14.14 51.46
C PHE A 181 3.92 -14.76 51.26
N VAL A 182 4.10 -15.98 51.73
CA VAL A 182 5.32 -16.77 51.53
C VAL A 182 5.03 -17.91 50.57
N ASP A 183 5.87 -18.05 49.54
CA ASP A 183 5.74 -19.02 48.44
C ASP A 183 4.36 -18.92 47.77
N GLY A 184 4.04 -17.70 47.32
CA GLY A 184 2.74 -17.34 46.79
C GLY A 184 2.67 -17.45 45.27
N SER A 185 1.47 -17.71 44.76
CA SER A 185 1.14 -17.60 43.34
C SER A 185 -0.21 -16.92 43.14
N PHE A 186 -0.31 -16.13 42.07
CA PHE A 186 -1.59 -15.61 41.59
C PHE A 186 -1.69 -15.67 40.07
N ASN A 187 -2.93 -15.81 39.61
CA ASN A 187 -3.30 -15.87 38.21
C ASN A 187 -3.88 -14.52 37.78
N MET A 188 -3.29 -13.90 36.76
CA MET A 188 -3.85 -12.71 36.13
C MET A 188 -4.84 -13.13 35.05
N GLU A 189 -6.12 -13.17 35.40
CA GLU A 189 -7.15 -13.49 34.43
C GLU A 189 -7.32 -12.37 33.38
N PRO A 190 -7.44 -12.76 32.09
CA PRO A 190 -7.61 -11.85 30.98
C PRO A 190 -9.01 -11.19 30.96
N THR A 191 -9.09 -9.99 30.39
CA THR A 191 -10.35 -9.23 30.24
C THR A 191 -11.15 -9.60 28.97
N THR A 192 -10.57 -10.40 28.06
CA THR A 192 -11.18 -10.83 26.80
C THR A 192 -11.06 -12.35 26.61
N THR A 193 -12.01 -12.96 25.90
CA THR A 193 -12.13 -14.42 25.68
C THR A 193 -10.98 -15.05 24.89
N GLU A 194 -10.08 -14.25 24.31
CA GLU A 194 -8.99 -14.69 23.42
C GLU A 194 -7.59 -14.58 24.03
N SER A 195 -7.46 -14.09 25.27
CA SER A 195 -6.15 -13.97 25.96
C SER A 195 -5.97 -15.02 27.05
N ARG A 196 -4.71 -15.28 27.44
CA ARG A 196 -4.32 -16.33 28.41
C ARG A 196 -3.98 -15.76 29.77
N THR A 197 -4.15 -16.58 30.80
CA THR A 197 -3.87 -16.25 32.19
C THR A 197 -2.35 -16.20 32.45
N LEU A 198 -1.83 -15.04 32.87
CA LEU A 198 -0.43 -14.93 33.29
C LEU A 198 -0.28 -15.44 34.73
N ILE A 199 0.63 -16.37 34.95
CA ILE A 199 0.92 -16.96 36.25
C ILE A 199 2.15 -16.26 36.83
N VAL A 200 1.97 -15.64 37.99
CA VAL A 200 3.05 -14.97 38.73
C VAL A 200 3.31 -15.75 40.00
N HIS A 201 4.50 -16.34 40.10
CA HIS A 201 5.03 -16.92 41.33
C HIS A 201 5.97 -15.94 42.01
N PHE A 202 6.01 -15.96 43.34
CA PHE A 202 6.91 -15.11 44.10
C PHE A 202 7.26 -15.75 45.44
N GLY A 203 8.53 -15.66 45.83
CA GLY A 203 8.98 -16.16 47.13
C GLY A 203 8.39 -15.37 48.30
N SER A 204 8.32 -14.04 48.16
CA SER A 204 7.68 -13.17 49.16
C SER A 204 7.02 -11.93 48.55
N LEU A 205 5.84 -11.58 49.04
CA LEU A 205 5.22 -10.28 48.77
C LEU A 205 5.84 -9.24 49.73
N ILE A 206 6.60 -8.28 49.21
CA ILE A 206 7.37 -7.32 50.02
C ILE A 206 6.49 -6.18 50.52
N SER A 207 5.66 -5.60 49.64
CA SER A 207 4.82 -4.45 50.00
C SER A 207 3.61 -4.28 49.10
N ARG A 208 2.54 -3.73 49.67
CA ARG A 208 1.25 -3.44 49.02
C ARG A 208 0.84 -1.98 49.25
N SER A 209 0.55 -1.24 48.19
CA SER A 209 -0.17 0.04 48.21
C SER A 209 -1.28 0.05 47.16
N GLU A 210 -2.14 1.08 47.14
CA GLU A 210 -3.17 1.25 46.10
C GLU A 210 -2.60 1.44 44.69
N ASP A 211 -1.30 1.69 44.53
CA ASP A 211 -0.65 2.03 43.25
C ASP A 211 0.51 1.09 42.85
N ILE A 212 1.07 0.31 43.78
CA ILE A 212 2.27 -0.53 43.55
C ILE A 212 2.19 -1.87 44.29
N LEU A 213 2.52 -2.95 43.59
CA LEU A 213 2.74 -4.29 44.14
C LEU A 213 4.21 -4.70 43.94
N ALA A 214 4.94 -4.98 45.03
CA ALA A 214 6.35 -5.35 44.98
C ALA A 214 6.58 -6.80 45.43
N LEU A 215 7.17 -7.62 44.55
CA LEU A 215 7.42 -9.05 44.75
C LEU A 215 8.93 -9.31 44.82
N ALA A 216 9.36 -10.18 45.74
CA ALA A 216 10.72 -10.72 45.81
C ALA A 216 10.76 -12.13 45.22
N ASP A 217 11.89 -12.44 44.56
CA ASP A 217 12.13 -13.75 43.93
C ASP A 217 10.94 -14.18 43.05
N GLY A 218 10.55 -13.25 42.17
CA GLY A 218 9.39 -13.39 41.30
C GLY A 218 9.73 -14.16 40.04
N SER A 219 8.80 -14.99 39.57
CA SER A 219 8.88 -15.58 38.24
C SER A 219 7.55 -15.46 37.49
N LEU A 220 7.63 -15.10 36.21
CA LEU A 220 6.48 -14.86 35.35
C LEU A 220 6.46 -15.87 34.18
N THR A 221 5.31 -16.50 33.94
CA THR A 221 5.03 -17.42 32.84
C THR A 221 3.55 -17.36 32.46
N ALA A 222 3.19 -17.51 31.18
CA ALA A 222 1.80 -17.73 30.75
C ALA A 222 1.51 -19.20 30.44
N CYS A 223 2.44 -20.10 30.77
CA CYS A 223 2.33 -21.54 30.60
C CYS A 223 2.13 -22.21 31.96
N ASP A 224 1.09 -23.04 32.07
CA ASP A 224 0.69 -23.78 33.28
C ASP A 224 1.34 -25.17 33.40
N ALA A 225 2.24 -25.52 32.48
CA ALA A 225 2.99 -26.78 32.51
C ALA A 225 4.02 -26.82 33.66
N ILE A 226 4.31 -28.04 34.15
CA ILE A 226 5.28 -28.29 35.24
C ILE A 226 6.68 -27.73 34.91
N ASP A 227 7.11 -27.87 33.66
CA ASP A 227 8.29 -27.21 33.12
C ASP A 227 7.81 -26.20 32.05
N PRO A 228 7.69 -24.90 32.38
CA PRO A 228 7.15 -23.92 31.44
C PRO A 228 8.11 -23.72 30.26
N HIS A 229 7.56 -23.57 29.05
CA HIS A 229 8.36 -23.36 27.84
C HIS A 229 9.19 -22.08 27.89
N TYR A 230 8.78 -21.09 28.68
CA TYR A 230 9.58 -19.93 29.03
C TYR A 230 9.29 -19.50 30.46
N ILE A 231 10.28 -18.90 31.12
CA ILE A 231 10.09 -18.31 32.45
C ILE A 231 11.04 -17.13 32.63
N LEU A 232 10.50 -15.98 33.04
CA LEU A 232 11.31 -14.83 33.43
C LEU A 232 11.49 -14.88 34.94
N ARG A 233 12.71 -15.10 35.43
CA ARG A 233 13.02 -15.10 36.87
C ARG A 233 13.69 -13.79 37.24
N ALA A 234 13.18 -13.09 38.23
CA ALA A 234 13.69 -11.79 38.68
C ALA A 234 13.84 -11.76 40.20
N LYS A 235 14.88 -11.07 40.67
CA LYS A 235 15.10 -10.87 42.11
C LYS A 235 14.03 -9.98 42.72
N LYS A 236 13.59 -8.96 41.99
CA LYS A 236 12.47 -8.09 42.36
C LYS A 236 11.60 -7.81 41.14
N VAL A 237 10.28 -7.80 41.35
CA VAL A 237 9.26 -7.42 40.36
C VAL A 237 8.41 -6.31 40.96
N TRP A 238 8.21 -5.22 40.24
CA TRP A 238 7.25 -4.17 40.56
C TRP A 238 6.14 -4.18 39.53
N LEU A 239 4.90 -4.20 39.99
CA LEU A 239 3.70 -4.07 39.17
C LEU A 239 2.99 -2.76 39.58
N PHE A 240 2.71 -1.89 38.62
CA PHE A 240 2.16 -0.56 38.86
C PHE A 240 0.68 -0.47 38.43
N GLY A 241 -0.10 0.40 39.07
CA GLY A 241 -1.55 0.55 38.78
C GLY A 241 -1.88 1.05 37.40
N SER A 242 -0.92 1.72 36.76
CA SER A 242 -0.95 2.17 35.37
C SER A 242 -0.90 1.03 34.35
N GLY A 243 -0.61 -0.21 34.76
CA GLY A 243 -0.31 -1.32 33.88
C GLY A 243 1.20 -1.52 33.64
N ASP A 244 2.05 -0.56 34.08
CA ASP A 244 3.50 -0.67 33.91
C ASP A 244 4.06 -1.81 34.78
N TRP A 245 5.19 -2.37 34.40
CA TRP A 245 5.94 -3.29 35.26
C TRP A 245 7.45 -3.10 35.13
N ALA A 246 8.17 -3.43 36.20
CA ALA A 246 9.63 -3.36 36.22
C ALA A 246 10.22 -4.59 36.90
N VAL A 247 11.41 -5.00 36.47
CA VAL A 247 12.17 -6.09 37.08
C VAL A 247 13.63 -5.72 37.27
N VAL A 248 14.22 -6.24 38.34
CA VAL A 248 15.66 -6.13 38.63
C VAL A 248 16.29 -7.50 38.64
N ASN A 249 17.46 -7.58 38.02
CA ASN A 249 18.28 -8.78 37.92
C ASN A 249 17.46 -9.95 37.37
N ALA A 250 16.82 -9.72 36.22
CA ALA A 250 15.94 -10.68 35.58
C ALA A 250 16.71 -11.53 34.57
N THR A 251 16.43 -12.83 34.53
CA THR A 251 16.96 -13.75 33.54
C THR A 251 15.79 -14.43 32.84
N LEU A 252 15.72 -14.28 31.51
CA LEU A 252 14.77 -14.99 30.69
C LEU A 252 15.34 -16.38 30.39
N TYR A 253 14.54 -17.41 30.70
CA TYR A 253 14.82 -18.78 30.35
C TYR A 253 13.83 -19.24 29.27
N VAL A 254 14.33 -19.95 28.26
CA VAL A 254 13.51 -20.75 27.35
C VAL A 254 13.74 -22.21 27.73
N GLY A 255 12.71 -22.86 28.28
CA GLY A 255 12.85 -24.08 29.06
C GLY A 255 13.84 -23.90 30.22
N LYS A 256 14.99 -24.58 30.14
CA LYS A 256 16.05 -24.53 31.17
C LYS A 256 17.27 -23.69 30.76
N ILE A 257 17.28 -23.12 29.56
CA ILE A 257 18.42 -22.39 28.99
C ILE A 257 18.26 -20.90 29.25
N PRO A 258 19.18 -20.23 29.99
CA PRO A 258 19.17 -18.78 30.12
C PRO A 258 19.56 -18.15 28.78
N VAL A 259 18.65 -17.36 28.19
CA VAL A 259 18.86 -16.72 26.88
C VAL A 259 19.21 -15.24 26.99
N LEU A 260 18.78 -14.57 28.05
CA LEU A 260 18.97 -13.12 28.22
C LEU A 260 19.00 -12.75 29.71
N TRP A 261 20.01 -11.99 30.12
CA TRP A 261 20.11 -11.39 31.46
C TRP A 261 19.91 -9.87 31.38
N LEU A 262 19.05 -9.34 32.25
CA LEU A 262 18.66 -7.94 32.33
C LEU A 262 18.94 -7.41 33.74
N PRO A 263 19.91 -6.48 33.93
CA PRO A 263 20.20 -5.91 35.24
C PRO A 263 19.02 -5.09 35.79
N PHE A 264 18.34 -4.36 34.91
CA PHE A 264 17.10 -3.63 35.17
C PHE A 264 16.30 -3.57 33.87
N PHE A 265 14.99 -3.77 33.96
CA PHE A 265 14.09 -3.65 32.82
C PHE A 265 12.80 -2.97 33.27
N TYR A 266 12.39 -1.93 32.56
CA TYR A 266 11.16 -1.20 32.79
C TYR A 266 10.30 -1.28 31.54
N TYR A 267 9.05 -1.67 31.71
CA TYR A 267 8.11 -1.88 30.63
C TYR A 267 6.89 -0.98 30.79
N PRO A 268 6.73 0.05 29.94
CA PRO A 268 5.57 0.90 29.99
C PRO A 268 4.35 0.20 29.35
N SER A 269 3.19 0.31 29.98
CA SER A 269 1.90 -0.19 29.46
C SER A 269 1.35 0.67 28.33
N LYS A 270 1.78 1.93 28.26
CA LYS A 270 1.47 2.87 27.18
C LYS A 270 2.69 3.08 26.31
N ALA A 271 2.47 3.17 25.01
CA ALA A 271 3.56 3.36 24.06
C ALA A 271 4.26 4.70 24.34
N SER A 272 5.54 4.64 24.70
CA SER A 272 6.34 5.82 25.07
C SER A 272 6.53 6.75 23.87
N ALA A 273 6.72 8.05 24.09
CA ALA A 273 7.00 9.00 23.00
C ALA A 273 8.34 8.70 22.28
N PHE A 274 9.30 8.04 22.94
CA PHE A 274 10.64 7.78 22.45
C PHE A 274 10.87 6.30 22.13
N HIS A 275 11.01 5.96 20.84
CA HIS A 275 11.08 4.60 20.30
C HIS A 275 12.50 4.25 19.82
N PRO A 276 13.37 3.67 20.66
CA PRO A 276 14.65 3.14 20.22
C PRO A 276 14.50 1.72 19.68
N VAL A 277 15.09 1.48 18.52
CA VAL A 277 15.22 0.17 17.87
C VAL A 277 16.69 -0.09 17.64
N VAL A 278 17.19 -1.24 18.09
CA VAL A 278 18.56 -1.69 17.85
C VAL A 278 18.49 -2.91 16.96
N GLY A 279 19.47 -3.12 16.08
CA GLY A 279 19.51 -4.31 15.24
C GLY A 279 20.80 -4.44 14.45
N PHE A 280 20.87 -5.44 13.57
CA PHE A 280 22.00 -5.66 12.68
C PHE A 280 21.53 -6.04 11.28
N ARG A 281 22.17 -5.49 10.23
CA ARG A 281 21.96 -5.87 8.83
C ARG A 281 23.30 -5.98 8.11
N SER A 282 23.36 -6.84 7.10
CA SER A 282 24.60 -7.15 6.37
C SER A 282 25.31 -5.92 5.80
N ARG A 283 24.57 -4.99 5.18
CA ARG A 283 25.14 -3.80 4.54
C ARG A 283 25.37 -2.61 5.49
N PRO A 284 24.37 -2.08 6.23
CA PRO A 284 24.57 -0.94 7.13
C PRO A 284 25.15 -1.33 8.51
N GLY A 285 25.35 -2.63 8.77
CA GLY A 285 25.93 -3.16 9.99
C GLY A 285 24.97 -3.13 11.17
N GLY A 286 25.52 -3.09 12.39
CA GLY A 286 24.76 -2.81 13.60
C GLY A 286 24.20 -1.38 13.57
N PHE A 287 22.95 -1.20 13.98
CA PHE A 287 22.25 0.07 13.92
C PHE A 287 21.45 0.36 15.19
N VAL A 288 21.27 1.66 15.46
CA VAL A 288 20.33 2.19 16.45
C VAL A 288 19.47 3.22 15.72
N GLN A 289 18.18 2.96 15.60
CA GLN A 289 17.19 3.86 15.03
C GLN A 289 16.32 4.39 16.16
N THR A 290 16.07 5.70 16.18
CA THR A 290 15.20 6.30 17.20
C THR A 290 14.11 7.13 16.53
N THR A 291 12.87 6.94 16.97
CA THR A 291 11.72 7.78 16.56
C THR A 291 11.10 8.40 17.81
N THR A 292 11.19 9.72 17.91
CA THR A 292 10.62 10.50 19.03
C THR A 292 9.38 11.26 18.55
N TYR A 293 8.20 10.90 19.01
CA TYR A 293 6.97 11.65 18.74
C TYR A 293 6.91 12.87 19.66
N LEU A 294 6.95 14.05 19.07
CA LEU A 294 6.81 15.32 19.79
C LEU A 294 5.35 15.63 20.11
N SER A 295 4.42 15.16 19.28
CA SER A 295 2.98 15.36 19.44
C SER A 295 2.19 14.34 18.63
N GLY A 296 1.01 14.00 19.12
CA GLY A 296 -0.03 13.19 18.47
C GLY A 296 0.23 11.71 18.31
N LYS A 297 -0.56 11.09 17.42
CA LYS A 297 -0.67 9.63 17.32
C LYS A 297 0.63 8.99 16.82
N GLN A 298 1.05 7.95 17.52
CA GLN A 298 2.19 7.13 17.12
C GLN A 298 1.84 6.27 15.89
N GLY A 299 2.84 5.91 15.10
CA GLY A 299 2.68 5.14 13.87
C GLY A 299 2.15 3.73 14.15
N THR A 300 1.52 3.09 13.18
CA THR A 300 0.90 1.77 13.37
C THR A 300 1.90 0.70 13.85
N GLU A 301 3.18 0.79 13.46
CA GLU A 301 4.24 -0.10 13.97
C GLU A 301 4.66 0.23 15.40
N ALA A 302 4.79 1.52 15.73
CA ALA A 302 4.98 1.99 17.10
C ALA A 302 3.82 1.55 18.03
N GLN A 303 2.59 1.52 17.51
CA GLN A 303 1.40 1.03 18.22
C GLN A 303 1.28 -0.50 18.26
N LYS A 304 2.03 -1.23 17.42
CA LYS A 304 2.09 -2.70 17.40
C LYS A 304 3.05 -3.26 18.47
N SER A 305 3.54 -2.43 19.38
CA SER A 305 4.29 -2.85 20.55
C SER A 305 3.42 -3.80 21.37
N SER A 306 3.58 -5.12 21.20
CA SER A 306 4.46 -5.93 22.03
C SER A 306 4.25 -7.44 21.85
N ALA A 307 5.26 -8.15 22.32
CA ALA A 307 5.21 -9.55 22.70
C ALA A 307 4.95 -9.79 24.18
N LEU A 308 5.33 -8.85 25.05
CA LEU A 308 5.05 -8.95 26.48
C LEU A 308 4.02 -7.93 26.97
N SER A 309 3.54 -7.01 26.12
CA SER A 309 2.18 -6.50 26.30
C SER A 309 1.27 -7.63 25.88
N ILE A 310 0.78 -8.30 26.91
CA ILE A 310 -0.50 -8.99 26.94
C ILE A 310 -1.41 -8.37 25.85
N THR A 311 -1.53 -9.11 24.76
CA THR A 311 -2.14 -8.70 23.49
C THR A 311 -3.50 -8.05 23.72
N GLN A 312 -3.76 -6.97 22.96
CA GLN A 312 -5.06 -6.32 22.72
C GLN A 312 -6.22 -6.84 23.59
N GLY A 313 -6.35 -6.28 24.78
CA GLY A 313 -7.47 -6.60 25.67
C GLY A 313 -7.13 -6.56 27.15
N ALA A 314 -5.86 -6.60 27.53
CA ALA A 314 -5.47 -6.52 28.93
C ALA A 314 -5.38 -5.08 29.45
N LEU A 315 -6.56 -4.49 29.63
CA LEU A 315 -6.84 -3.75 30.86
C LEU A 315 -7.21 -4.76 31.98
N GLY A 316 -6.49 -5.89 32.05
CA GLY A 316 -6.59 -6.85 33.13
C GLY A 316 -5.81 -6.27 34.31
N SER A 317 -6.50 -5.94 35.40
CA SER A 317 -5.82 -5.37 36.56
C SER A 317 -4.90 -6.42 37.19
N PHE A 318 -3.80 -5.95 37.79
CA PHE A 318 -2.89 -6.74 38.62
C PHE A 318 -3.59 -7.22 39.90
N GLY A 319 -4.55 -8.14 39.74
CA GLY A 319 -5.57 -8.42 40.74
C GLY A 319 -6.29 -7.15 41.19
N THR A 320 -7.13 -7.26 42.20
CA THR A 320 -7.83 -6.12 42.83
C THR A 320 -6.94 -5.28 43.77
N TYR A 321 -5.62 -5.35 43.62
CA TYR A 321 -4.67 -4.70 44.55
C TYR A 321 -4.16 -3.35 44.11
N ILE A 322 -4.45 -2.92 42.87
CA ILE A 322 -4.04 -1.61 42.38
C ILE A 322 -5.22 -0.88 41.73
N SER A 323 -5.45 0.37 42.14
CA SER A 323 -6.58 1.18 41.68
C SER A 323 -6.46 1.47 40.18
N LYS A 324 -7.58 1.32 39.46
CA LYS A 324 -7.64 1.69 38.04
C LYS A 324 -7.52 3.22 37.94
N THR A 325 -6.43 3.70 37.37
CA THR A 325 -6.49 4.98 36.65
C THR A 325 -7.24 4.71 35.35
N GLU A 326 -8.34 5.43 35.08
CA GLU A 326 -9.14 5.19 33.87
C GLU A 326 -8.25 5.21 32.62
N PRO A 327 -8.42 4.25 31.69
CA PRO A 327 -7.75 4.30 30.41
C PRO A 327 -8.26 5.54 29.69
N SER A 328 -7.40 6.56 29.60
CA SER A 328 -7.59 7.69 28.72
C SER A 328 -7.91 7.15 27.33
N GLN A 329 -9.16 7.28 26.88
CA GLN A 329 -9.52 7.04 25.48
C GLN A 329 -8.66 7.97 24.64
N GLU A 330 -7.57 7.45 24.07
CA GLU A 330 -6.77 8.21 23.13
C GLU A 330 -7.62 8.44 21.89
N ASN A 331 -8.07 9.69 21.76
CA ASN A 331 -8.79 10.17 20.59
C ASN A 331 -7.96 9.81 19.35
N THR A 332 -8.53 8.98 18.47
CA THR A 332 -7.89 8.40 17.28
C THR A 332 -7.45 9.45 16.24
N ASP A 333 -7.78 10.71 16.47
CA ASP A 333 -7.80 11.79 15.50
C ASP A 333 -6.91 12.96 15.94
N GLN A 334 -5.59 12.75 15.96
CA GLN A 334 -4.61 13.78 16.31
C GLN A 334 -3.47 13.86 15.28
N PRO A 335 -2.95 15.07 14.99
CA PRO A 335 -1.83 15.27 14.08
C PRO A 335 -0.54 14.77 14.72
N SER A 336 0.29 14.04 13.98
CA SER A 336 1.55 13.48 14.49
C SER A 336 2.77 14.25 13.98
N ILE A 337 3.75 14.49 14.85
CA ILE A 337 5.08 15.00 14.48
C ILE A 337 6.12 14.13 15.17
N ALA A 338 7.09 13.61 14.41
CA ALA A 338 8.15 12.78 14.93
C ALA A 338 9.53 13.21 14.42
N VAL A 339 10.51 13.14 15.32
CA VAL A 339 11.94 13.31 15.04
C VAL A 339 12.56 11.93 14.90
N LEU A 340 13.38 11.77 13.87
CA LEU A 340 14.06 10.54 13.50
C LEU A 340 15.55 10.76 13.70
N ALA A 341 16.24 9.86 14.40
CA ALA A 341 17.69 9.89 14.52
C ALA A 341 18.25 8.46 14.54
N ASP A 342 19.13 8.19 13.59
CA ASP A 342 19.70 6.87 13.37
C ASP A 342 21.23 6.91 13.34
N ALA A 343 21.84 5.85 13.87
CA ALA A 343 23.26 5.59 13.79
C ALA A 343 23.50 4.18 13.27
N TYR A 344 24.37 4.05 12.26
CA TYR A 344 24.73 2.82 11.59
C TYR A 344 26.25 2.64 11.69
N SER A 345 26.70 1.47 12.11
CA SER A 345 28.11 1.17 12.34
C SER A 345 28.96 1.26 11.06
N SER A 346 28.48 0.73 9.93
CA SER A 346 29.20 0.80 8.65
C SER A 346 28.74 1.95 7.75
N LEU A 347 27.43 2.24 7.70
CA LEU A 347 26.86 3.21 6.76
C LEU A 347 27.07 4.68 7.19
N GLY A 348 26.85 5.05 8.45
CA GLY A 348 26.92 6.46 8.90
C GLY A 348 25.75 6.87 9.81
N VAL A 349 25.25 8.09 9.65
CA VAL A 349 24.18 8.66 10.51
C VAL A 349 23.08 9.30 9.69
N PHE A 350 21.86 9.28 10.21
CA PHE A 350 20.70 9.92 9.59
C PHE A 350 19.88 10.67 10.63
N ALA A 351 19.40 11.86 10.28
CA ALA A 351 18.48 12.62 11.11
C ALA A 351 17.37 13.21 10.24
N GLY A 352 16.14 13.21 10.74
CA GLY A 352 15.01 13.74 10.01
C GLY A 352 13.84 14.12 10.89
N ILE A 353 12.87 14.79 10.30
CA ILE A 353 11.59 15.14 10.92
C ILE A 353 10.50 14.74 9.95
N ARG A 354 9.44 14.15 10.48
CA ARG A 354 8.23 13.84 9.72
C ARG A 354 6.99 14.33 10.44
N GLY A 355 5.95 14.63 9.69
CA GLY A 355 4.66 14.98 10.26
C GLY A 355 3.50 14.53 9.39
N LYS A 356 2.37 14.28 10.02
CA LYS A 356 1.11 13.90 9.38
C LYS A 356 -0.06 14.61 10.06
N THR A 357 -1.00 15.15 9.30
CA THR A 357 -2.21 15.79 9.86
C THR A 357 -3.21 14.78 10.42
N ALA A 358 -4.10 15.26 11.30
CA ALA A 358 -5.20 14.47 11.86
C ALA A 358 -6.15 13.95 10.77
N ASP A 359 -6.86 12.87 11.06
CA ASP A 359 -7.73 12.24 10.07
C ASP A 359 -9.00 13.05 9.76
N SER A 360 -9.49 13.85 10.71
CA SER A 360 -10.59 14.80 10.54
C SER A 360 -10.21 16.09 9.84
N SER A 361 -8.92 16.40 9.71
CA SER A 361 -8.50 17.63 9.05
C SER A 361 -9.01 17.64 7.60
N PRO A 362 -9.55 18.76 7.09
CA PRO A 362 -10.00 18.86 5.70
C PRO A 362 -8.85 18.67 4.70
N ILE A 363 -7.60 18.71 5.17
CA ILE A 363 -6.37 18.55 4.42
C ILE A 363 -5.61 17.32 4.93
N ASN A 364 -5.32 16.37 4.05
CA ASN A 364 -4.36 15.30 4.27
C ASN A 364 -2.97 15.82 3.92
N LEU A 365 -2.11 16.04 4.91
CA LEU A 365 -0.74 16.50 4.73
C LEU A 365 0.19 15.49 5.40
N SER A 366 1.17 15.00 4.65
CA SER A 366 2.24 14.10 5.08
C SER A 366 3.56 14.67 4.57
N TRP A 367 4.54 14.82 5.44
CA TRP A 367 5.85 15.32 5.05
C TRP A 367 6.96 14.62 5.82
N LEU A 368 8.12 14.49 5.19
CA LEU A 368 9.36 13.93 5.71
C LEU A 368 10.50 14.78 5.16
N ILE A 369 11.39 15.25 6.02
CA ILE A 369 12.63 15.91 5.63
C ILE A 369 13.74 15.26 6.44
N GLY A 370 14.74 14.70 5.76
CA GLY A 370 15.86 14.03 6.39
C GLY A 370 17.18 14.29 5.67
N ALA A 371 18.25 14.24 6.44
CA ALA A 371 19.62 14.36 5.97
C ALA A 371 20.47 13.23 6.56
N GLY A 372 21.25 12.56 5.71
CA GLY A 372 22.13 11.47 6.10
C GLY A 372 23.56 11.71 5.66
N VAL A 373 24.51 11.44 6.54
CA VAL A 373 25.94 11.38 6.20
C VAL A 373 26.28 9.90 6.04
N SER A 374 26.77 9.51 4.86
CA SER A 374 27.07 8.09 4.56
C SER A 374 28.52 7.88 4.14
N ARG A 375 28.99 6.66 4.34
CA ARG A 375 30.29 6.16 3.90
C ARG A 375 30.12 5.25 2.69
N SER A 376 31.17 5.15 1.89
CA SER A 376 31.27 4.13 0.85
C SER A 376 31.47 2.76 1.49
N ILE A 377 30.61 1.80 1.14
CA ILE A 377 30.63 0.45 1.72
C ILE A 377 30.98 -0.55 0.64
N PHE A 378 32.08 -1.28 0.84
CA PHE A 378 32.64 -2.24 -0.10
C PHE A 378 32.19 -3.65 0.26
N TYR A 379 31.85 -4.43 -0.76
CA TYR A 379 31.58 -5.85 -0.59
C TYR A 379 32.91 -6.60 -0.65
N GLU A 380 33.33 -7.19 0.47
CA GLU A 380 34.59 -7.90 0.59
C GLU A 380 34.45 -9.36 0.15
N SER A 381 35.55 -9.96 -0.29
CA SER A 381 35.61 -11.38 -0.68
C SER A 381 35.24 -12.36 0.44
N THR A 382 35.23 -11.91 1.69
CA THR A 382 34.77 -12.64 2.88
C THR A 382 33.24 -12.76 2.98
N GLY A 383 32.50 -12.11 2.08
CA GLY A 383 31.02 -12.11 2.07
C GLY A 383 30.40 -11.02 2.95
N TYR A 384 31.20 -10.15 3.56
CA TYR A 384 30.74 -9.05 4.43
C TYR A 384 30.96 -7.69 3.79
N TYR A 385 30.15 -6.73 4.20
CA TYR A 385 30.32 -5.33 3.83
C TYR A 385 31.27 -4.61 4.80
N SER A 386 32.26 -3.90 4.28
CA SER A 386 33.25 -3.14 5.05
C SER A 386 33.32 -1.69 4.56
N PRO A 387 33.38 -0.68 5.46
CA PRO A 387 33.70 0.68 5.08
C PRO A 387 35.21 0.91 4.86
N PHE A 388 36.05 -0.09 5.13
CA PHE A 388 37.50 -0.06 5.00
C PHE A 388 37.95 -0.97 3.85
N ASP A 389 38.60 -0.39 2.84
CA ASP A 389 39.05 -1.09 1.63
C ASP A 389 40.46 -0.62 1.26
N ALA A 390 41.25 -1.50 0.64
CA ALA A 390 42.62 -1.19 0.22
C ALA A 390 42.69 -0.02 -0.79
N ALA A 391 41.64 0.20 -1.59
CA ALA A 391 41.56 1.34 -2.51
C ALA A 391 41.44 2.69 -1.80
N GLY A 392 40.98 2.70 -0.56
CA GLY A 392 40.91 3.87 0.31
C GLY A 392 42.07 3.95 1.32
N ASP A 393 43.14 3.18 1.16
CA ASP A 393 44.22 3.05 2.15
C ASP A 393 43.70 2.63 3.54
N TYR A 394 42.65 1.80 3.57
CA TYR A 394 41.91 1.41 4.78
C TYR A 394 41.35 2.60 5.58
N ALA A 395 41.23 3.78 4.98
CA ALA A 395 40.50 4.92 5.54
C ALA A 395 39.03 4.89 5.11
N SER A 396 38.13 5.30 6.01
CA SER A 396 36.71 5.45 5.70
C SER A 396 36.49 6.62 4.74
N VAL A 397 35.95 6.33 3.56
CA VAL A 397 35.61 7.35 2.55
C VAL A 397 34.16 7.83 2.75
N TRP A 398 34.00 9.11 3.07
CA TRP A 398 32.70 9.74 3.26
C TRP A 398 32.14 10.27 1.94
N ASN A 399 30.85 10.02 1.71
CA ASN A 399 30.16 10.39 0.49
C ASN A 399 29.75 11.88 0.53
N ARG A 400 29.83 12.55 -0.62
CA ARG A 400 29.33 13.92 -0.81
C ARG A 400 28.24 13.91 -1.87
N TRP A 401 27.33 14.87 -1.79
CA TRP A 401 26.28 15.08 -2.75
C TRP A 401 26.55 16.34 -3.58
N TYR A 402 26.73 16.15 -4.89
CA TYR A 402 26.86 17.18 -5.90
C TYR A 402 25.59 17.34 -6.72
N LEU A 403 25.15 18.59 -6.95
CA LEU A 403 24.12 18.96 -7.92
C LEU A 403 24.46 20.31 -8.54
N GLY A 404 24.98 20.30 -9.77
CA GLY A 404 25.52 21.51 -10.40
C GLY A 404 26.65 22.11 -9.54
N SER A 405 26.46 23.35 -9.10
CA SER A 405 27.40 24.06 -8.21
C SER A 405 27.22 23.78 -6.71
N ILE A 406 26.19 23.01 -6.32
CA ILE A 406 25.93 22.66 -4.93
C ILE A 406 26.79 21.45 -4.56
N ASP A 407 27.55 21.58 -3.47
CA ASP A 407 28.36 20.52 -2.86
C ASP A 407 28.01 20.45 -1.36
N LEU A 408 27.36 19.36 -0.95
CA LEU A 408 27.01 19.10 0.43
C LEU A 408 27.61 17.78 0.92
N PRO A 409 28.08 17.72 2.20
CA PRO A 409 28.56 16.48 2.80
C PRO A 409 27.43 15.53 3.23
N THR A 410 26.18 15.88 2.91
CA THR A 410 24.96 15.19 3.34
C THR A 410 24.10 14.82 2.15
N ARG A 411 23.52 13.62 2.20
CA ARG A 411 22.47 13.16 1.30
C ARG A 411 21.12 13.56 1.87
N ILE A 412 20.20 13.98 1.02
CA ILE A 412 18.94 14.62 1.42
C ILE A 412 17.77 13.81 0.88
N VAL A 413 16.76 13.62 1.73
CA VAL A 413 15.45 13.10 1.36
C VAL A 413 14.39 14.07 1.84
N ALA A 414 13.52 14.52 0.94
CA ALA A 414 12.40 15.36 1.28
C ALA A 414 11.16 14.90 0.54
N ASN A 415 10.15 14.42 1.25
CA ASN A 415 8.87 14.04 0.70
C ASN A 415 7.81 14.96 1.28
N PHE A 416 7.05 15.61 0.42
CA PHE A 416 5.93 16.45 0.83
C PHE A 416 4.71 16.08 0.01
N GLU A 417 3.66 15.62 0.68
CA GLU A 417 2.39 15.22 0.08
C GLU A 417 1.25 15.95 0.79
N ALA A 418 0.45 16.69 0.03
CA ALA A 418 -0.68 17.41 0.54
C ALA A 418 -1.87 17.24 -0.40
N SER A 419 -3.06 16.95 0.13
CA SER A 419 -4.28 16.81 -0.66
C SER A 419 -5.52 17.22 0.13
N SER A 420 -6.54 17.70 -0.57
CA SER A 420 -7.85 17.99 0.04
C SER A 420 -8.66 16.71 0.26
N LYS A 421 -9.14 16.45 1.48
CA LYS A 421 -10.06 15.33 1.78
C LYS A 421 -11.51 15.67 1.44
N GLN A 422 -11.92 16.92 1.71
CA GLN A 422 -13.28 17.38 1.46
C GLN A 422 -13.39 18.15 0.15
N ASN A 423 -14.44 17.85 -0.62
CA ASN A 423 -14.75 18.52 -1.87
C ASN A 423 -15.59 19.79 -1.60
N VAL A 424 -15.10 20.70 -0.76
CA VAL A 424 -15.79 21.96 -0.46
C VAL A 424 -15.87 22.77 -1.76
N SER A 425 -17.09 23.04 -2.23
CA SER A 425 -17.35 23.78 -3.49
C SER A 425 -16.87 23.10 -4.78
N GLY A 426 -16.66 21.77 -4.76
CA GLY A 426 -16.23 21.02 -5.95
C GLY A 426 -14.74 21.15 -6.29
N LEU A 427 -13.94 21.73 -5.38
CA LEU A 427 -12.50 21.92 -5.52
C LEU A 427 -11.73 20.73 -4.94
N LYS A 428 -10.84 20.15 -5.72
CA LYS A 428 -9.89 19.13 -5.27
C LYS A 428 -8.49 19.49 -5.71
N TRP A 429 -7.54 19.44 -4.79
CA TRP A 429 -6.13 19.70 -5.08
C TRP A 429 -5.22 18.63 -4.48
N GLN A 430 -4.08 18.43 -5.12
CA GLN A 430 -3.04 17.51 -4.69
C GLN A 430 -1.66 18.09 -5.06
N VAL A 431 -0.77 18.15 -4.08
CA VAL A 431 0.62 18.58 -4.21
C VAL A 431 1.50 17.44 -3.72
N SER A 432 2.46 17.03 -4.55
CA SER A 432 3.46 16.01 -4.26
C SER A 432 4.82 16.55 -4.69
N LEU A 433 5.71 16.80 -3.74
CA LEU A 433 7.04 17.37 -3.97
C LEU A 433 8.12 16.45 -3.37
N PRO A 434 8.32 15.23 -3.91
CA PRO A 434 9.43 14.39 -3.52
C PRO A 434 10.75 14.93 -4.06
N PHE A 435 11.81 14.78 -3.29
CA PHE A 435 13.17 15.12 -3.65
C PHE A 435 14.15 14.16 -3.00
N TYR A 436 15.03 13.59 -3.82
CA TYR A 436 16.02 12.61 -3.42
C TYR A 436 17.37 13.04 -3.96
N SER A 437 18.41 12.99 -3.13
CA SER A 437 19.78 13.34 -3.53
C SER A 437 20.34 12.39 -4.60
N ASP A 438 20.06 11.10 -4.47
CA ASP A 438 20.58 10.02 -5.31
C ASP A 438 19.66 8.79 -5.25
N PRO A 439 19.75 7.86 -6.21
CA PRO A 439 18.88 6.67 -6.30
C PRO A 439 18.89 5.73 -5.09
N TYR A 440 19.92 5.80 -4.22
CA TYR A 440 20.13 4.87 -3.12
C TYR A 440 19.71 5.45 -1.76
N VAL A 441 19.34 6.73 -1.68
CA VAL A 441 19.10 7.40 -0.38
C VAL A 441 17.94 6.76 0.41
N GLU A 442 16.89 6.32 -0.28
CA GLU A 442 15.77 5.64 0.38
C GLU A 442 16.14 4.22 0.81
N GLN A 443 16.84 3.48 -0.05
CA GLN A 443 17.35 2.15 0.26
C GLN A 443 18.27 2.18 1.50
N ASP A 444 19.11 3.21 1.61
CA ASP A 444 20.11 3.32 2.66
C ASP A 444 19.53 3.76 4.01
N PHE A 445 18.54 4.67 4.00
CA PHE A 445 18.08 5.35 5.22
C PHE A 445 16.60 5.20 5.54
N LEU A 446 15.74 4.84 4.60
CA LEU A 446 14.28 4.77 4.84
C LEU A 446 13.75 3.37 5.16
N ASP A 447 14.60 2.34 5.06
CA ASP A 447 14.30 1.01 5.59
C ASP A 447 14.44 1.01 7.14
N ARG A 448 13.48 1.63 7.83
CA ARG A 448 13.49 1.84 9.29
C ARG A 448 12.35 1.09 9.97
N SER A 449 12.58 0.58 11.17
CA SER A 449 11.55 -0.01 12.02
C SER A 449 11.27 0.88 13.22
N GLU A 450 10.02 0.88 13.70
CA GLU A 450 9.59 1.65 14.88
C GLU A 450 9.00 0.76 15.98
N SER A 451 9.20 -0.55 15.87
CA SER A 451 8.70 -1.53 16.83
C SER A 451 9.53 -1.49 18.13
N TYR A 452 8.89 -1.37 19.29
CA TYR A 452 9.51 -1.53 20.64
C TYR A 452 9.89 -2.97 20.99
N ASP A 453 9.73 -3.86 20.03
CA ASP A 453 10.02 -5.26 20.19
C ASP A 453 11.53 -5.47 20.43
N PHE A 454 11.91 -5.54 21.71
CA PHE A 454 13.29 -5.81 22.10
C PHE A 454 13.78 -7.18 21.61
N PHE A 455 12.90 -8.19 21.44
CA PHE A 455 13.34 -9.50 20.96
C PHE A 455 13.42 -9.60 19.43
N SER A 456 12.98 -8.58 18.69
CA SER A 456 13.32 -8.40 17.27
C SER A 456 14.82 -8.21 17.00
N ILE A 457 15.63 -8.01 18.06
CA ILE A 457 17.10 -8.04 17.99
C ILE A 457 17.63 -9.47 17.79
N ILE A 458 16.93 -10.46 18.35
CA ILE A 458 17.33 -11.88 18.37
C ILE A 458 16.66 -12.65 17.23
N GLY A 459 15.51 -12.16 16.77
CA GLY A 459 14.76 -12.69 15.66
C GLY A 459 14.90 -11.85 14.41
N GLY A 460 15.46 -12.41 13.32
CA GLY A 460 15.59 -11.73 12.04
C GLY A 460 14.32 -11.01 11.65
N THR A 461 14.42 -9.69 11.54
CA THR A 461 13.32 -8.87 11.02
C THR A 461 13.14 -9.19 9.55
N SER A 462 11.91 -9.56 9.15
CA SER A 462 11.50 -9.72 7.77
C SER A 462 11.94 -8.50 6.92
N THR A 463 12.83 -8.75 5.97
CA THR A 463 13.51 -7.74 5.14
C THR A 463 12.58 -7.24 4.03
N SER A 464 11.91 -6.11 4.23
CA SER A 464 11.40 -5.31 3.12
C SER A 464 12.55 -4.51 2.52
N SER A 465 13.31 -5.09 1.59
CA SER A 465 14.42 -4.38 0.93
C SER A 465 13.88 -3.34 -0.05
N ILE A 466 14.05 -2.05 0.27
CA ILE A 466 13.76 -0.95 -0.64
C ILE A 466 14.80 -0.96 -1.79
N GLY A 467 14.34 -1.08 -3.04
CA GLY A 467 15.21 -1.06 -4.22
C GLY A 467 15.65 0.35 -4.65
N GLU A 468 16.56 0.44 -5.63
CA GLU A 468 17.05 1.72 -6.16
C GLU A 468 15.97 2.50 -6.93
N ARG A 469 15.94 3.83 -6.76
CA ARG A 469 14.98 4.71 -7.45
C ARG A 469 15.52 5.22 -8.77
N THR A 470 14.88 4.85 -9.89
CA THR A 470 15.31 5.25 -11.23
C THR A 470 14.74 6.60 -11.69
N SER A 471 13.61 7.06 -11.14
CA SER A 471 12.98 8.34 -11.47
C SER A 471 12.00 8.82 -10.38
N PHE A 472 11.68 10.11 -10.41
CA PHE A 472 10.58 10.70 -9.62
C PHE A 472 10.03 11.95 -10.31
N SER A 473 8.87 12.42 -9.86
CA SER A 473 8.28 13.67 -10.34
C SER A 473 7.71 14.48 -9.19
N GLN A 474 7.84 15.79 -9.31
CA GLN A 474 7.20 16.77 -8.44
C GLN A 474 5.98 17.29 -9.17
N LYS A 475 4.80 17.21 -8.56
CA LYS A 475 3.53 17.55 -9.20
C LYS A 475 2.63 18.33 -8.25
N ALA A 476 2.15 19.48 -8.70
CA ALA A 476 1.01 20.17 -8.12
C ALA A 476 -0.16 20.05 -9.10
N SER A 477 -1.37 19.75 -8.61
CA SER A 477 -2.56 19.59 -9.43
C SER A 477 -3.80 20.11 -8.72
N LEU A 478 -4.71 20.66 -9.51
CA LEU A 478 -5.96 21.25 -9.09
C LEU A 478 -7.05 20.83 -10.06
N SER A 479 -8.20 20.44 -9.55
CA SER A 479 -9.41 20.19 -10.32
C SER A 479 -10.57 20.89 -9.63
N TRP A 480 -11.49 21.44 -10.42
CA TRP A 480 -12.58 22.21 -9.88
C TRP A 480 -13.83 22.04 -10.74
N SER A 481 -14.92 21.56 -10.14
CA SER A 481 -16.23 21.54 -10.78
C SER A 481 -17.14 22.56 -10.10
N TRP A 482 -17.58 23.57 -10.84
CA TRP A 482 -18.48 24.59 -10.35
C TRP A 482 -19.77 24.61 -11.16
N ARG A 483 -20.90 24.44 -10.47
CA ARG A 483 -22.25 24.54 -11.03
C ARG A 483 -23.05 25.51 -10.16
N PRO A 484 -23.19 26.79 -10.54
CA PRO A 484 -24.02 27.72 -9.79
C PRO A 484 -25.46 27.23 -9.71
N SER A 485 -25.99 27.07 -8.49
CA SER A 485 -27.36 26.62 -8.22
C SER A 485 -28.43 27.69 -8.46
N ALA A 486 -28.02 28.95 -8.67
CA ALA A 486 -28.91 30.12 -8.62
C ALA A 486 -29.35 30.69 -9.98
N SER A 487 -28.92 30.14 -11.12
CA SER A 487 -29.34 30.64 -12.44
C SER A 487 -30.09 29.57 -13.23
N GLY A 488 -31.32 29.87 -13.68
CA GLY A 488 -32.14 29.00 -14.53
C GLY A 488 -31.51 28.57 -15.86
N ASN A 489 -30.31 29.07 -16.19
CA ASN A 489 -29.60 28.83 -17.46
C ASN A 489 -28.45 27.81 -17.38
N GLY A 490 -28.37 26.99 -16.33
CA GLY A 490 -27.57 25.75 -16.33
C GLY A 490 -26.08 25.93 -16.69
N PHE A 491 -25.48 27.09 -16.38
CA PHE A 491 -24.05 27.32 -16.59
C PHE A 491 -23.26 26.32 -15.74
N SER A 492 -22.23 25.73 -16.33
CA SER A 492 -21.29 24.87 -15.64
C SER A 492 -19.87 25.15 -16.09
N PHE A 493 -18.99 25.32 -15.11
CA PHE A 493 -17.55 25.39 -15.29
C PHE A 493 -16.93 24.10 -14.75
N SER A 494 -16.03 23.51 -15.52
CA SER A 494 -15.28 22.34 -15.10
C SER A 494 -13.82 22.52 -15.49
N LEU A 495 -12.97 22.70 -14.49
CA LEU A 495 -11.52 22.58 -14.60
C LEU A 495 -11.15 21.11 -14.31
N SER A 496 -10.92 20.34 -15.37
CA SER A 496 -10.58 18.92 -15.27
C SER A 496 -9.20 18.71 -14.63
N ASN A 497 -8.24 19.57 -14.99
CA ASN A 497 -6.90 19.57 -14.42
C ASN A 497 -6.25 20.94 -14.63
N LEU A 498 -5.59 21.46 -13.61
CA LEU A 498 -4.58 22.51 -13.68
C LEU A 498 -3.38 21.96 -12.92
N SER A 499 -2.34 21.56 -13.63
CA SER A 499 -1.16 20.96 -13.01
C SER A 499 0.15 21.61 -13.44
N SER A 500 1.12 21.52 -12.54
CA SER A 500 2.52 21.82 -12.79
C SER A 500 3.32 20.58 -12.43
N THR A 501 4.24 20.13 -13.30
CA THR A 501 5.03 18.91 -13.07
C THR A 501 6.50 19.13 -13.44
N LEU A 502 7.42 18.73 -12.57
CA LEU A 502 8.86 18.66 -12.84
C LEU A 502 9.31 17.19 -12.77
N GLY A 503 9.79 16.65 -13.88
CA GLY A 503 10.22 15.28 -14.01
C GLY A 503 11.73 15.09 -13.85
N TRP A 504 12.13 14.09 -13.07
CA TRP A 504 13.51 13.72 -12.82
C TRP A 504 13.78 12.28 -13.26
N LYS A 505 14.95 12.06 -13.87
CA LYS A 505 15.46 10.73 -14.24
C LYS A 505 16.85 10.53 -13.67
N SER A 506 17.27 9.28 -13.55
CA SER A 506 18.64 8.94 -13.17
C SER A 506 19.50 8.63 -14.41
N LYS A 507 20.78 9.01 -14.36
CA LYS A 507 21.81 8.66 -15.36
C LYS A 507 23.07 8.21 -14.62
N TYR A 508 23.82 7.32 -15.27
CA TYR A 508 25.12 6.89 -14.77
C TYR A 508 26.18 7.96 -15.07
N ALA A 509 26.98 8.34 -14.08
CA ALA A 509 28.03 9.33 -14.27
C ALA A 509 29.27 8.75 -14.98
N SER A 510 29.95 9.61 -15.75
CA SER A 510 31.07 9.21 -16.62
C SER A 510 32.25 8.64 -15.84
N LYS A 511 32.85 7.56 -16.37
CA LYS A 511 34.06 6.92 -15.82
C LYS A 511 35.35 7.39 -16.50
N SER A 512 35.25 8.32 -17.45
CA SER A 512 36.36 8.71 -18.29
C SER A 512 37.51 9.29 -17.45
N GLY A 513 38.74 8.83 -17.70
CA GLY A 513 39.94 9.31 -17.00
C GLY A 513 40.19 8.73 -15.59
N MET A 514 39.39 7.76 -15.12
CA MET A 514 39.60 7.13 -13.81
C MET A 514 40.59 5.96 -13.87
N ASN A 515 41.50 5.86 -12.89
CA ASN A 515 42.37 4.70 -12.69
C ASN A 515 41.64 3.54 -11.94
N SER A 516 42.28 2.37 -11.83
CA SER A 516 41.67 1.18 -11.20
C SER A 516 41.24 1.41 -9.74
N THR A 517 42.01 2.17 -8.97
CA THR A 517 41.70 2.52 -7.58
C THR A 517 40.48 3.44 -7.51
N GLN A 518 40.44 4.47 -8.36
CA GLN A 518 39.31 5.41 -8.47
C GLN A 518 38.03 4.70 -8.93
N LEU A 519 38.14 3.75 -9.86
CA LEU A 519 37.00 2.94 -10.30
C LEU A 519 36.41 2.08 -9.17
N ARG A 520 37.25 1.54 -8.28
CA ARG A 520 36.81 0.77 -7.10
C ARG A 520 36.08 1.66 -6.11
N LEU A 521 36.61 2.85 -5.80
CA LEU A 521 35.93 3.84 -4.95
C LEU A 521 34.61 4.33 -5.56
N TYR A 522 34.59 4.55 -6.88
CA TYR A 522 33.43 5.03 -7.60
C TYR A 522 32.30 3.99 -7.67
N ALA A 523 32.62 2.69 -7.75
CA ALA A 523 31.64 1.61 -7.83
C ALA A 523 30.65 1.59 -6.66
N VAL A 524 31.07 2.05 -5.48
CA VAL A 524 30.26 2.06 -4.26
C VAL A 524 29.75 3.46 -3.88
N ASN A 525 30.18 4.50 -4.61
CA ASN A 525 29.71 5.87 -4.40
C ASN A 525 28.21 5.95 -4.76
N PRO A 526 27.35 6.50 -3.87
CA PRO A 526 25.92 6.69 -4.17
C PRO A 526 25.67 7.56 -5.41
N GLN A 527 26.56 8.52 -5.70
CA GLN A 527 26.45 9.42 -6.86
C GLN A 527 26.96 8.83 -8.18
N ARG A 528 27.32 7.54 -8.21
CA ARG A 528 27.57 6.83 -9.49
C ARG A 528 26.35 6.87 -10.42
N TYR A 529 25.16 6.95 -9.82
CA TYR A 529 23.94 7.40 -10.47
C TYR A 529 23.49 8.72 -9.85
N PHE A 530 23.05 9.66 -10.67
CA PHE A 530 22.56 10.94 -10.21
C PHE A 530 21.25 11.31 -10.88
N PHE A 531 20.40 12.04 -10.15
CA PHE A 531 19.16 12.56 -10.68
C PHE A 531 19.40 13.85 -11.45
N TYR A 532 18.79 13.95 -12.63
CA TYR A 532 18.78 15.13 -13.46
C TYR A 532 17.35 15.47 -13.91
N PRO A 533 17.01 16.76 -14.05
CA PRO A 533 15.69 17.16 -14.53
C PRO A 533 15.61 16.88 -16.05
N TYR A 534 14.55 16.22 -16.50
CA TYR A 534 14.39 15.91 -17.94
C TYR A 534 13.34 16.77 -18.62
N ASN A 535 12.28 17.17 -17.90
CA ASN A 535 11.29 18.14 -18.37
C ASN A 535 10.57 18.85 -17.22
N ALA A 536 10.03 20.03 -17.50
CA ALA A 536 9.17 20.79 -16.60
C ALA A 536 7.92 21.24 -17.36
N ARG A 537 6.76 20.66 -17.04
CA ARG A 537 5.47 21.15 -17.51
C ARG A 537 4.95 22.19 -16.53
N LEU A 538 5.32 23.45 -16.76
CA LEU A 538 5.04 24.58 -15.87
C LEU A 538 3.54 24.82 -15.69
N LEU A 539 2.79 24.66 -16.78
CA LEU A 539 1.34 24.76 -16.83
C LEU A 539 0.78 23.63 -17.69
N ASP A 540 -0.25 22.98 -17.20
CA ASP A 540 -1.08 22.04 -17.95
C ASP A 540 -2.53 22.19 -17.50
N SER A 541 -3.34 22.84 -18.31
CA SER A 541 -4.71 23.21 -17.95
C SER A 541 -5.70 22.69 -18.97
N ASN A 542 -6.73 21.99 -18.49
CA ASN A 542 -7.89 21.59 -19.26
C ASN A 542 -9.14 22.10 -18.55
N PHE A 543 -9.86 23.02 -19.18
CA PHE A 543 -11.11 23.55 -18.65
C PHE A 543 -12.22 23.56 -19.71
N SER A 544 -13.45 23.35 -19.27
CA SER A 544 -14.63 23.45 -20.10
C SER A 544 -15.68 24.34 -19.46
N LEU A 545 -16.27 25.19 -20.28
CA LEU A 545 -17.41 26.02 -19.98
C LEU A 545 -18.59 25.48 -20.77
N SER A 546 -19.75 25.30 -20.16
CA SER A 546 -20.97 24.99 -20.89
C SER A 546 -22.17 25.65 -20.24
N GLY A 547 -23.24 25.80 -20.99
CA GLY A 547 -24.48 26.34 -20.46
C GLY A 547 -25.62 26.21 -21.43
N THR A 548 -26.82 26.47 -20.93
CA THR A 548 -28.04 26.44 -21.72
C THR A 548 -28.52 27.88 -21.90
N ILE A 549 -28.45 28.39 -23.13
CA ILE A 549 -28.94 29.74 -23.47
C ILE A 549 -30.47 29.76 -23.40
N PHE A 550 -31.11 28.70 -23.91
CA PHE A 550 -32.55 28.57 -23.95
C PHE A 550 -32.95 27.10 -23.77
N GLN A 551 -33.94 26.83 -22.93
CA GLN A 551 -34.53 25.51 -22.77
C GLN A 551 -36.05 25.65 -22.64
N SER A 552 -36.77 24.87 -23.43
CA SER A 552 -38.20 24.62 -23.29
C SER A 552 -38.47 23.12 -23.46
N LYS A 553 -39.72 22.70 -23.38
CA LYS A 553 -40.12 21.30 -23.62
C LYS A 553 -39.69 20.79 -25.02
N ASN A 554 -39.72 21.71 -26.00
CA ASN A 554 -39.61 21.40 -27.41
C ASN A 554 -38.38 22.05 -28.08
N ALA A 555 -37.55 22.76 -27.33
CA ALA A 555 -36.43 23.49 -27.90
C ALA A 555 -35.32 23.65 -26.87
N SER A 556 -34.08 23.53 -27.32
CA SER A 556 -32.89 23.76 -26.51
C SER A 556 -31.82 24.45 -27.34
N LEU A 557 -31.07 25.34 -26.70
CA LEU A 557 -29.88 25.96 -27.25
C LEU A 557 -28.78 25.86 -26.19
N VAL A 558 -27.79 25.03 -26.44
CA VAL A 558 -26.72 24.68 -25.51
C VAL A 558 -25.39 25.05 -26.14
N TRP A 559 -24.51 25.69 -25.39
CA TRP A 559 -23.15 25.96 -25.82
C TRP A 559 -22.16 25.21 -24.93
N LYS A 560 -21.04 24.83 -25.52
CA LYS A 560 -19.92 24.19 -24.83
C LYS A 560 -18.62 24.65 -25.44
N ASN A 561 -17.73 25.19 -24.62
CA ASN A 561 -16.39 25.57 -24.99
C ASN A 561 -15.38 24.78 -24.15
N THR A 562 -14.50 24.04 -24.81
CA THR A 562 -13.46 23.23 -24.16
C THR A 562 -12.11 23.79 -24.54
N ASN A 563 -11.25 24.05 -23.56
CA ASN A 563 -9.92 24.61 -23.76
C ASN A 563 -8.87 23.73 -23.09
N ALA A 564 -7.74 23.58 -23.76
CA ALA A 564 -6.53 22.97 -23.26
C ALA A 564 -5.37 23.93 -23.49
N ALA A 565 -4.50 24.12 -22.51
CA ALA A 565 -3.30 24.93 -22.65
C ALA A 565 -2.16 24.33 -21.85
N TYR A 566 -0.96 24.34 -22.41
CA TYR A 566 0.23 23.85 -21.75
C TYR A 566 1.48 24.68 -22.05
N VAL A 567 2.40 24.67 -21.09
CA VAL A 567 3.74 25.27 -21.19
C VAL A 567 4.72 24.22 -20.71
N GLU A 568 5.58 23.73 -21.60
CA GLU A 568 6.63 22.76 -21.30
C GLU A 568 8.01 23.35 -21.56
N ASP A 569 8.92 23.18 -20.60
CA ASP A 569 10.36 23.37 -20.77
C ASP A 569 11.03 21.99 -20.79
N ARG A 570 11.75 21.70 -21.87
CA ARG A 570 12.53 20.48 -22.01
C ARG A 570 13.99 20.80 -21.76
N PHE A 571 14.67 20.08 -20.85
CA PHE A 571 16.08 20.35 -20.53
C PHE A 571 17.06 19.64 -21.46
N TYR A 572 18.15 20.32 -21.80
CA TYR A 572 19.26 19.78 -22.59
C TYR A 572 20.23 19.03 -21.68
N ASN A 573 20.15 17.70 -21.68
CA ASN A 573 20.91 16.84 -20.76
C ASN A 573 22.03 16.02 -21.43
N ALA A 574 22.25 16.22 -22.74
CA ALA A 574 23.27 15.47 -23.47
C ALA A 574 24.68 15.76 -22.93
N ALA A 575 24.96 17.01 -22.58
CA ALA A 575 26.25 17.46 -22.03
C ALA A 575 26.44 17.13 -20.53
N TRP A 576 25.40 16.67 -19.83
CA TRP A 576 25.50 16.35 -18.40
C TRP A 576 26.03 14.93 -18.21
N GLU A 577 27.35 14.80 -18.08
CA GLU A 577 28.04 13.53 -17.85
C GLU A 577 28.23 13.22 -16.37
N ASN A 578 28.34 14.24 -15.54
CA ASN A 578 28.53 14.16 -14.10
C ASN A 578 27.48 15.03 -13.37
N PRO A 579 27.25 14.81 -12.07
CA PRO A 579 26.28 15.59 -11.31
C PRO A 579 26.59 17.09 -11.28
N GLN A 580 27.86 17.49 -11.42
CA GLN A 580 28.31 18.89 -11.44
C GLN A 580 27.99 19.61 -12.75
N ASP A 581 27.75 18.86 -13.83
CA ASP A 581 27.50 19.43 -15.15
C ASP A 581 26.07 19.98 -15.28
N ILE A 582 25.18 19.67 -14.33
CA ILE A 582 23.78 20.08 -14.36
C ILE A 582 23.65 21.60 -14.18
N ASP A 583 23.24 22.28 -15.25
CA ASP A 583 23.06 23.72 -15.31
C ASP A 583 21.60 24.17 -15.58
N PHE A 584 20.68 23.21 -15.74
CA PHE A 584 19.27 23.42 -16.09
C PHE A 584 19.08 24.17 -17.42
N GLN A 585 20.02 24.06 -18.36
CA GLN A 585 19.86 24.63 -19.69
C GLN A 585 18.62 24.06 -20.39
N SER A 586 17.72 24.94 -20.83
CA SER A 586 16.58 24.55 -21.66
C SER A 586 17.08 24.13 -23.05
N TRP A 587 16.52 23.03 -23.56
CA TRP A 587 16.60 22.62 -24.95
C TRP A 587 15.54 23.33 -25.78
N TYR A 588 14.27 23.27 -25.36
CA TYR A 588 13.20 24.06 -25.97
C TYR A 588 12.08 24.36 -24.99
N TRP A 589 11.39 25.47 -25.23
CA TRP A 589 10.12 25.80 -24.58
C TRP A 589 9.01 25.54 -25.59
N LEU A 590 7.95 24.86 -25.20
CA LEU A 590 6.80 24.56 -26.03
C LEU A 590 5.53 25.09 -25.36
N LEU A 591 4.87 26.03 -26.03
CA LEU A 591 3.58 26.56 -25.63
C LEU A 591 2.55 25.99 -26.60
N GLY A 592 1.48 25.39 -26.08
CA GLY A 592 0.39 24.90 -26.92
C GLY A 592 -0.95 25.25 -26.31
N ALA A 593 -1.92 25.56 -27.18
CA ALA A 593 -3.28 25.83 -26.79
C ALA A 593 -4.25 25.25 -27.83
N ARG A 594 -5.39 24.78 -27.34
CA ARG A 594 -6.50 24.30 -28.15
C ARG A 594 -7.80 24.82 -27.56
N SER A 595 -8.69 25.31 -28.42
CA SER A 595 -10.03 25.74 -28.07
C SER A 595 -11.04 25.09 -29.01
N ASP A 596 -12.14 24.59 -28.47
CA ASP A 596 -13.22 23.94 -29.18
C ASP A 596 -14.55 24.49 -28.65
N ALA A 597 -15.11 25.47 -29.36
CA ALA A 597 -16.37 26.13 -29.03
C ALA A 597 -17.49 25.57 -29.91
N ASN A 598 -18.56 25.05 -29.33
CA ASN A 598 -19.73 24.56 -30.04
C ASN A 598 -21.00 25.20 -29.52
N LEU A 599 -21.95 25.42 -30.43
CA LEU A 599 -23.32 25.82 -30.20
C LEU A 599 -24.21 24.76 -30.83
N ASN A 600 -25.05 24.14 -30.01
CA ASN A 600 -25.99 23.09 -30.41
C ASN A 600 -27.41 23.57 -30.14
N SER A 601 -28.23 23.60 -31.18
CA SER A 601 -29.66 23.83 -31.11
C SER A 601 -30.40 22.54 -31.40
N SER A 602 -31.47 22.26 -30.65
CA SER A 602 -32.39 21.16 -30.94
C SER A 602 -33.82 21.67 -30.79
N PHE A 603 -34.67 21.47 -31.79
CA PHE A 603 -36.09 21.82 -31.80
C PHE A 603 -36.92 20.58 -32.15
N SER A 604 -37.81 20.14 -31.27
CA SER A 604 -38.69 19.00 -31.46
C SER A 604 -40.16 19.42 -31.57
N VAL A 605 -40.87 18.82 -32.52
CA VAL A 605 -42.33 18.93 -32.65
C VAL A 605 -42.92 17.57 -32.27
N ASP A 606 -43.22 17.40 -30.98
CA ASP A 606 -43.62 16.12 -30.39
C ASP A 606 -44.81 15.46 -31.10
N SER A 607 -45.79 16.26 -31.52
CA SER A 607 -47.00 15.81 -32.22
C SER A 607 -46.73 15.26 -33.62
N ALA A 608 -45.67 15.76 -34.27
CA ALA A 608 -45.25 15.33 -35.60
C ALA A 608 -44.10 14.31 -35.55
N GLY A 609 -43.56 14.01 -34.36
CA GLY A 609 -42.37 13.17 -34.20
C GLY A 609 -41.12 13.76 -34.87
N LEU A 610 -41.08 15.06 -35.12
CA LEU A 610 -39.98 15.75 -35.80
C LEU A 610 -38.98 16.31 -34.79
N THR A 611 -37.69 16.23 -35.11
CA THR A 611 -36.60 16.82 -34.33
C THR A 611 -35.56 17.40 -35.28
N PHE A 612 -35.30 18.69 -35.16
CA PHE A 612 -34.32 19.44 -35.93
C PHE A 612 -33.16 19.77 -35.00
N GLN A 613 -31.95 19.36 -35.35
CA GLN A 613 -30.74 19.65 -34.61
C GLN A 613 -29.79 20.42 -35.53
N VAL A 614 -29.27 21.54 -35.05
CA VAL A 614 -28.27 22.34 -35.76
C VAL A 614 -27.10 22.53 -34.81
N SER A 615 -25.90 22.27 -35.29
CA SER A 615 -24.66 22.44 -34.57
C SER A 615 -23.74 23.34 -35.37
N THR A 616 -23.03 24.22 -34.68
CA THR A 616 -21.92 24.97 -35.28
C THR A 616 -20.82 25.14 -34.24
N GLY A 617 -19.57 25.08 -34.66
CA GLY A 617 -18.48 25.22 -33.73
C GLY A 617 -17.15 25.56 -34.37
N VAL A 618 -16.33 26.30 -33.63
CA VAL A 618 -14.98 26.69 -34.03
C VAL A 618 -14.00 25.89 -33.19
N ARG A 619 -13.10 25.16 -33.87
CA ARG A 619 -11.97 24.47 -33.27
C ARG A 619 -10.70 25.13 -33.75
N GLY A 620 -9.89 25.63 -32.83
CA GLY A 620 -8.54 26.10 -33.12
C GLY A 620 -7.54 25.34 -32.27
N GLN A 621 -6.39 25.00 -32.84
CA GLN A 621 -5.25 24.48 -32.09
C GLN A 621 -3.99 25.15 -32.61
N GLY A 622 -3.06 25.42 -31.71
CA GLY A 622 -1.76 25.92 -32.08
C GLY A 622 -0.71 25.58 -31.05
N GLN A 623 0.52 25.46 -31.51
CA GLN A 623 1.69 25.32 -30.68
C GLN A 623 2.84 26.13 -31.27
N TYR A 624 3.72 26.60 -30.40
CA TYR A 624 4.84 27.41 -30.79
C TYR A 624 5.99 27.22 -29.81
N ARG A 625 7.21 27.11 -30.34
CA ARG A 625 8.44 27.10 -29.55
C ARG A 625 9.12 28.46 -29.56
N PRO A 626 8.90 29.32 -28.53
CA PRO A 626 9.57 30.61 -28.43
C PRO A 626 11.08 30.49 -28.23
N TYR A 627 11.53 29.37 -27.65
CA TYR A 627 12.93 29.06 -27.46
C TYR A 627 13.21 27.64 -27.95
N LEU A 628 14.25 27.49 -28.76
CA LEU A 628 14.72 26.21 -29.29
C LEU A 628 16.24 26.31 -29.51
N TYR A 629 16.98 25.49 -28.80
CA TYR A 629 18.41 25.31 -28.97
C TYR A 629 18.66 24.33 -30.12
N ASP A 630 19.23 24.85 -31.21
CA ASP A 630 19.54 24.09 -32.42
C ASP A 630 20.93 23.46 -32.28
N GLU A 631 20.98 22.12 -32.22
CA GLU A 631 22.22 21.35 -32.09
C GLU A 631 22.90 21.07 -33.45
N ARG A 632 22.27 21.45 -34.56
CA ARG A 632 22.79 21.20 -35.90
C ARG A 632 23.94 22.15 -36.23
N THR A 633 25.03 21.61 -36.77
CA THR A 633 26.15 22.40 -37.30
C THR A 633 25.82 22.88 -38.72
N SER A 634 25.65 24.20 -38.91
CA SER A 634 25.32 24.85 -40.20
C SER A 634 23.98 24.41 -40.82
N PRO A 635 22.84 24.74 -40.19
CA PRO A 635 21.54 24.36 -40.71
C PRO A 635 21.26 25.02 -42.07
N THR A 636 20.73 24.24 -43.02
CA THR A 636 20.28 24.74 -44.35
C THR A 636 18.76 24.77 -44.48
N THR A 637 18.05 24.13 -43.55
CA THR A 637 16.58 24.00 -43.54
C THR A 637 16.00 24.44 -42.20
N VAL A 638 14.72 24.85 -42.23
CA VAL A 638 13.93 25.10 -41.03
C VAL A 638 13.97 23.89 -40.10
N HIS A 639 14.11 24.14 -38.80
CA HIS A 639 14.23 23.07 -37.80
C HIS A 639 12.99 22.15 -37.81
N PRO A 640 13.13 20.81 -37.79
CA PRO A 640 12.00 19.86 -37.86
C PRO A 640 10.91 20.11 -36.80
N PHE A 641 11.30 20.45 -35.58
CA PHE A 641 10.36 20.88 -34.53
C PHE A 641 9.49 22.09 -34.93
N ARG A 642 10.04 23.10 -35.62
CA ARG A 642 9.23 24.23 -36.11
C ARG A 642 8.26 23.81 -37.20
N ILE A 643 8.65 22.91 -38.10
CA ILE A 643 7.76 22.34 -39.12
C ILE A 643 6.59 21.59 -38.45
N ALA A 644 6.88 20.82 -37.40
CA ALA A 644 5.84 20.16 -36.60
C ALA A 644 4.91 21.17 -35.91
N ASP A 645 5.42 22.33 -35.46
CA ASP A 645 4.59 23.42 -34.91
C ASP A 645 3.65 24.01 -35.96
N TYR A 646 4.16 24.26 -37.16
CA TYR A 646 3.35 24.80 -38.26
C TYR A 646 2.25 23.83 -38.68
N GLY A 647 2.57 22.54 -38.80
CA GLY A 647 1.57 21.50 -39.11
C GLY A 647 0.54 21.28 -37.98
N TYR A 648 0.86 21.62 -36.74
CA TYR A 648 -0.09 21.53 -35.62
C TYR A 648 -1.08 22.71 -35.61
N ASN A 649 -0.68 23.88 -36.10
CA ASN A 649 -1.48 25.09 -36.13
C ASN A 649 -2.61 24.99 -37.17
N THR A 650 -3.83 24.74 -36.70
CA THR A 650 -5.01 24.59 -37.58
C THR A 650 -6.23 25.24 -36.94
N ALA A 651 -7.16 25.71 -37.78
CA ALA A 651 -8.43 26.26 -37.32
C ALA A 651 -9.58 25.90 -38.27
N ASN A 652 -10.66 25.35 -37.71
CA ASN A 652 -11.80 24.83 -38.44
C ASN A 652 -13.09 25.42 -37.88
N TRP A 653 -13.93 25.99 -38.73
CA TRP A 653 -15.32 26.29 -38.42
C TRP A 653 -16.19 25.17 -39.00
N ASN A 654 -16.82 24.39 -38.12
CA ASN A 654 -17.69 23.28 -38.48
C ASN A 654 -19.16 23.70 -38.34
N ALA A 655 -20.02 23.13 -39.18
CA ALA A 655 -21.46 23.19 -39.03
C ALA A 655 -22.09 21.87 -39.43
N GLY A 656 -23.19 21.52 -38.77
CA GLY A 656 -23.94 20.32 -39.07
C GLY A 656 -25.42 20.47 -38.75
N THR A 657 -26.25 19.89 -39.59
CA THR A 657 -27.69 19.83 -39.45
C THR A 657 -28.12 18.37 -39.44
N ASN A 658 -28.98 18.00 -38.50
CA ASN A 658 -29.57 16.69 -38.41
C ASN A 658 -31.09 16.82 -38.22
N ILE A 659 -31.86 16.26 -39.15
CA ILE A 659 -33.32 16.30 -39.13
C ILE A 659 -33.80 14.86 -38.96
N SER A 660 -34.46 14.59 -37.85
CA SER A 660 -35.02 13.27 -37.51
C SER A 660 -36.54 13.35 -37.48
N TRP A 661 -37.20 12.48 -38.25
CA TRP A 661 -38.64 12.33 -38.30
C TRP A 661 -39.04 10.93 -37.84
N SER A 662 -39.95 10.82 -36.87
CA SER A 662 -40.47 9.54 -36.35
C SER A 662 -41.93 9.37 -36.80
N PRO A 663 -42.19 8.97 -38.05
CA PRO A 663 -43.54 8.94 -38.64
C PRO A 663 -44.51 7.99 -37.92
N LEU A 664 -43.98 6.91 -37.34
CA LEU A 664 -44.76 5.83 -36.74
C LEU A 664 -44.75 5.85 -35.20
N LYS A 665 -44.41 6.99 -34.59
CA LYS A 665 -44.27 7.14 -33.12
C LYS A 665 -45.50 6.67 -32.33
N ASN A 666 -46.70 6.78 -32.91
CA ASN A 666 -47.97 6.37 -32.28
C ASN A 666 -48.35 4.89 -32.54
N SER A 667 -47.51 4.13 -33.25
CA SER A 667 -47.72 2.69 -33.48
C SER A 667 -47.16 1.89 -32.31
N ASP A 668 -47.93 0.94 -31.79
CA ASP A 668 -47.46 0.03 -30.72
C ASP A 668 -46.24 -0.80 -31.16
N VAL A 669 -46.20 -1.19 -32.43
CA VAL A 669 -45.15 -2.04 -33.00
C VAL A 669 -43.99 -1.20 -33.54
N PHE A 670 -44.28 -0.12 -34.28
CA PHE A 670 -43.28 0.62 -35.06
C PHE A 670 -42.86 1.96 -34.44
N SER A 671 -43.18 2.22 -33.17
CA SER A 671 -42.91 3.48 -32.46
C SER A 671 -41.47 3.98 -32.53
N ALA A 672 -40.49 3.09 -32.71
CA ALA A 672 -39.07 3.42 -32.80
C ALA A 672 -38.58 3.74 -34.22
N SER A 673 -39.45 3.67 -35.24
CA SER A 673 -39.08 3.92 -36.64
C SER A 673 -38.81 5.40 -36.91
N ARG A 674 -37.76 5.70 -37.66
CA ARG A 674 -37.23 7.05 -37.88
C ARG A 674 -36.65 7.23 -39.27
N VAL A 675 -36.81 8.41 -39.85
CA VAL A 675 -36.04 8.88 -41.01
C VAL A 675 -35.16 10.05 -40.55
N GLN A 676 -33.86 9.97 -40.82
CA GLN A 676 -32.87 10.94 -40.41
C GLN A 676 -32.10 11.49 -41.62
N TYR A 677 -32.13 12.80 -41.84
CA TYR A 677 -31.23 13.49 -42.76
C TYR A 677 -30.08 14.10 -41.96
N SER A 678 -28.85 13.97 -42.42
CA SER A 678 -27.66 14.53 -41.77
C SER A 678 -26.76 15.18 -42.80
N LEU A 679 -26.37 16.42 -42.55
CA LEU A 679 -25.44 17.20 -43.37
C LEU A 679 -24.47 17.90 -42.43
N SER A 680 -23.19 17.52 -42.45
CA SER A 680 -22.14 18.12 -41.63
C SER A 680 -20.89 18.39 -42.48
N GLY A 681 -20.28 19.55 -42.27
CA GLY A 681 -19.07 19.94 -42.98
C GLY A 681 -18.34 21.09 -42.32
N LYS A 682 -17.26 21.52 -42.97
CA LYS A 682 -16.44 22.66 -42.58
C LYS A 682 -16.89 23.87 -43.41
N ILE A 683 -17.27 24.95 -42.73
CA ILE A 683 -17.55 26.25 -43.35
C ILE A 683 -16.25 26.96 -43.73
N ALA A 684 -15.22 26.82 -42.90
CA ALA A 684 -13.89 27.36 -43.16
C ALA A 684 -12.83 26.47 -42.52
N ARG A 685 -11.67 26.35 -43.17
CA ARG A 685 -10.52 25.55 -42.72
C ARG A 685 -9.23 26.31 -43.00
N ILE A 686 -8.36 26.41 -42.00
CA ILE A 686 -7.02 26.97 -42.13
C ILE A 686 -6.03 25.85 -41.85
N ASP A 687 -5.22 25.51 -42.84
CA ASP A 687 -4.18 24.48 -42.74
C ASP A 687 -2.84 25.00 -43.28
N TYR A 688 -1.76 24.43 -42.73
CA TYR A 688 -0.41 24.64 -43.22
C TYR A 688 -0.17 23.92 -44.54
N THR A 689 0.27 24.63 -45.58
CA THR A 689 0.47 24.07 -46.93
C THR A 689 1.94 24.00 -47.35
N GLY A 690 2.83 24.67 -46.64
CA GLY A 690 4.27 24.61 -46.89
C GLY A 690 5.03 25.82 -46.39
N LEU A 691 6.26 25.97 -46.85
CA LEU A 691 7.11 27.12 -46.57
C LEU A 691 7.20 28.03 -47.80
N ASP A 692 7.38 29.33 -47.60
CA ASP A 692 7.60 30.31 -48.67
C ASP A 692 9.01 30.26 -49.30
N GLY A 693 9.85 29.31 -48.89
CA GLY A 693 11.21 29.10 -49.38
C GLY A 693 11.89 27.85 -48.82
N SER A 694 13.17 27.65 -49.14
CA SER A 694 13.97 26.47 -48.73
C SER A 694 15.07 26.75 -47.70
N GLY A 695 15.27 28.02 -47.33
CA GLY A 695 16.28 28.44 -46.34
C GLY A 695 15.85 28.23 -44.89
N THR A 696 16.75 28.56 -43.95
CA THR A 696 16.51 28.44 -42.50
C THR A 696 15.46 29.42 -41.97
N ASP A 697 15.25 30.54 -42.68
CA ASP A 697 14.34 31.64 -42.30
C ASP A 697 13.02 31.61 -43.08
N ALA A 698 12.71 30.51 -43.78
CA ALA A 698 11.46 30.37 -44.52
C ALA A 698 10.26 30.39 -43.55
N ASN A 699 9.22 31.14 -43.93
CA ASN A 699 8.00 31.32 -43.14
C ASN A 699 6.93 30.30 -43.53
N PRO A 700 6.04 29.93 -42.59
CA PRO A 700 4.93 29.05 -42.90
C PRO A 700 3.85 29.76 -43.72
N VAL A 701 3.37 29.06 -44.76
CA VAL A 701 2.22 29.46 -45.56
C VAL A 701 1.00 28.69 -45.06
N TYR A 702 -0.09 29.42 -44.80
CA TYR A 702 -1.38 28.87 -44.42
C TYR A 702 -2.42 29.29 -45.44
N ASP A 703 -3.20 28.31 -45.92
CA ASP A 703 -4.30 28.57 -46.85
C ASP A 703 -5.64 28.49 -46.13
N LEU A 704 -6.49 29.49 -46.40
CA LEU A 704 -7.88 29.52 -45.94
C LEU A 704 -8.77 28.94 -47.03
N TYR A 705 -9.34 27.78 -46.74
CA TYR A 705 -10.33 27.15 -47.59
C TYR A 705 -11.72 27.47 -47.08
N TRP A 706 -12.56 28.06 -47.94
CA TRP A 706 -13.97 28.35 -47.65
C TRP A 706 -14.86 27.18 -48.07
N LEU A 707 -16.07 27.15 -47.50
CA LEU A 707 -17.11 26.17 -47.82
C LEU A 707 -17.19 25.91 -49.32
N SER A 708 -16.94 24.66 -49.69
CA SER A 708 -17.07 24.14 -51.04
C SER A 708 -17.86 22.83 -51.00
N TRP A 709 -18.51 22.51 -52.11
CA TRP A 709 -19.31 21.29 -52.24
C TRP A 709 -18.43 20.15 -52.75
N ASP A 710 -17.46 19.72 -51.95
CA ASP A 710 -16.52 18.63 -52.23
C ASP A 710 -16.29 17.73 -50.99
N THR A 711 -15.52 16.67 -51.18
CA THR A 711 -15.19 15.68 -50.15
C THR A 711 -14.23 16.18 -49.06
N ASP A 712 -13.53 17.29 -49.29
CA ASP A 712 -12.57 17.86 -48.33
C ASP A 712 -13.26 18.75 -47.29
N MET A 713 -14.40 19.34 -47.69
CA MET A 713 -15.24 20.21 -46.86
C MET A 713 -16.48 19.53 -46.30
N ILE A 714 -17.17 18.67 -47.05
CA ILE A 714 -18.35 17.95 -46.57
C ILE A 714 -17.92 16.64 -45.92
N THR A 715 -18.23 16.48 -44.63
CA THR A 715 -17.82 15.31 -43.83
C THR A 715 -18.92 14.25 -43.69
N ASP A 716 -20.18 14.67 -43.74
CA ASP A 716 -21.35 13.78 -43.75
C ASP A 716 -22.45 14.45 -44.58
N HIS A 717 -23.03 13.71 -45.51
CA HIS A 717 -24.24 14.09 -46.22
C HIS A 717 -25.00 12.82 -46.49
N SER A 718 -25.96 12.49 -45.63
CA SER A 718 -26.63 11.20 -45.69
C SER A 718 -28.10 11.25 -45.27
N VAL A 719 -28.86 10.29 -45.76
CA VAL A 719 -30.23 10.00 -45.33
C VAL A 719 -30.25 8.58 -44.79
N ILE A 720 -30.79 8.38 -43.60
CA ILE A 720 -30.98 7.08 -42.95
C ILE A 720 -32.47 6.87 -42.73
N ALA A 721 -33.03 5.78 -43.22
CA ALA A 721 -34.40 5.37 -42.93
C ALA A 721 -34.37 4.07 -42.11
N ASP A 722 -34.73 4.17 -40.83
CA ASP A 722 -34.81 3.09 -39.87
C ASP A 722 -36.28 2.68 -39.66
N LEU A 723 -36.62 1.45 -40.01
CA LEU A 723 -37.85 0.78 -39.64
C LEU A 723 -37.56 -0.14 -38.46
N ALA A 724 -38.07 0.20 -37.28
CA ALA A 724 -37.84 -0.55 -36.05
C ALA A 724 -39.16 -1.11 -35.52
N ALA A 725 -39.26 -2.44 -35.41
CA ALA A 725 -40.44 -3.16 -34.97
C ALA A 725 -40.18 -3.86 -33.63
N LYS A 726 -41.02 -3.59 -32.62
CA LYS A 726 -41.02 -4.29 -31.35
C LYS A 726 -42.10 -5.37 -31.37
N LEU A 727 -41.72 -6.63 -31.55
CA LEU A 727 -42.62 -7.78 -31.66
C LEU A 727 -42.46 -8.68 -30.41
N GLY A 728 -43.21 -8.35 -29.35
CA GLY A 728 -43.13 -9.08 -28.08
C GLY A 728 -41.77 -8.92 -27.40
N SER A 729 -40.97 -10.00 -27.40
CA SER A 729 -39.59 -10.01 -26.85
C SER A 729 -38.51 -9.82 -27.91
N SER A 730 -38.87 -9.72 -29.20
CA SER A 730 -37.93 -9.41 -30.26
C SER A 730 -37.96 -7.93 -30.67
N SER A 731 -36.78 -7.44 -31.04
CA SER A 731 -36.59 -6.14 -31.68
C SER A 731 -35.94 -6.34 -33.04
N ASP A 732 -36.68 -5.98 -34.08
CA ASP A 732 -36.26 -6.05 -35.48
C ASP A 732 -35.99 -4.64 -35.99
N HIS A 733 -34.88 -4.44 -36.67
CA HIS A 733 -34.44 -3.17 -37.23
C HIS A 733 -34.04 -3.37 -38.69
N LEU A 734 -34.61 -2.57 -39.58
CA LEU A 734 -34.20 -2.46 -40.97
C LEU A 734 -33.79 -1.01 -41.23
N SER A 735 -32.51 -0.78 -41.50
CA SER A 735 -31.93 0.53 -41.74
C SER A 735 -31.49 0.65 -43.20
N PHE A 736 -31.84 1.75 -43.86
CA PHE A 736 -31.37 2.08 -45.19
C PHE A 736 -30.67 3.43 -45.17
N LYS A 737 -29.36 3.45 -45.37
CA LYS A 737 -28.54 4.66 -45.42
C LYS A 737 -28.10 4.96 -46.85
N ILE A 738 -28.23 6.22 -47.26
CA ILE A 738 -27.77 6.75 -48.54
C ILE A 738 -26.76 7.85 -48.24
N ALA A 739 -25.56 7.78 -48.83
CA ALA A 739 -24.61 8.89 -48.90
C ALA A 739 -24.92 9.72 -50.17
N LEU A 740 -25.04 11.03 -49.99
CA LEU A 740 -25.44 11.98 -51.01
C LEU A 740 -24.24 12.80 -51.50
N PRO A 741 -24.25 13.30 -52.75
CA PRO A 741 -23.17 14.16 -53.29
C PRO A 741 -22.90 15.36 -52.38
N PRO A 742 -21.65 15.78 -52.17
CA PRO A 742 -20.46 15.48 -52.97
C PRO A 742 -19.66 14.26 -52.48
N LEU A 743 -20.11 13.61 -51.40
CA LEU A 743 -19.52 12.35 -50.97
C LEU A 743 -19.71 11.29 -52.05
N LEU A 744 -18.78 10.35 -52.11
CA LEU A 744 -18.91 9.21 -53.02
C LEU A 744 -20.22 8.47 -52.69
N GLU A 745 -20.98 8.23 -53.74
CA GLU A 745 -22.29 7.58 -53.68
C GLU A 745 -22.16 6.22 -53.00
N SER A 746 -22.93 6.02 -51.92
CA SER A 746 -22.94 4.77 -51.16
C SER A 746 -24.34 4.50 -50.61
N TYR A 747 -24.81 3.27 -50.81
CA TYR A 747 -26.08 2.77 -50.28
C TYR A 747 -25.77 1.62 -49.33
N THR A 748 -26.28 1.71 -48.11
CA THR A 748 -26.11 0.69 -47.08
C THR A 748 -27.48 0.21 -46.62
N LEU A 749 -27.77 -1.07 -46.82
CA LEU A 749 -28.96 -1.74 -46.31
C LEU A 749 -28.53 -2.61 -45.13
N GLN A 750 -29.04 -2.34 -43.92
CA GLN A 750 -28.78 -3.13 -42.74
C GLN A 750 -30.07 -3.73 -42.21
N ALA A 751 -30.08 -5.02 -41.90
CA ALA A 751 -31.18 -5.69 -41.24
C ALA A 751 -30.63 -6.38 -40.00
N SER A 752 -31.24 -6.18 -38.84
CA SER A 752 -30.91 -6.90 -37.63
C SER A 752 -32.16 -7.33 -36.89
N THR A 753 -32.13 -8.54 -36.35
CA THR A 753 -33.18 -9.07 -35.49
C THR A 753 -32.54 -9.54 -34.21
N SER A 754 -33.14 -9.19 -33.08
CA SER A 754 -32.67 -9.59 -31.76
C SER A 754 -33.83 -10.18 -30.99
N ALA A 755 -33.70 -11.43 -30.58
CA ALA A 755 -34.63 -12.16 -29.75
C ALA A 755 -33.89 -12.72 -28.52
N SER A 756 -34.64 -13.29 -27.57
CA SER A 756 -34.10 -13.74 -26.27
C SER A 756 -32.87 -14.65 -26.35
N ILE A 757 -32.76 -15.49 -27.38
CA ILE A 757 -31.68 -16.48 -27.55
C ILE A 757 -30.87 -16.32 -28.84
N VAL A 758 -31.26 -15.40 -29.74
CA VAL A 758 -30.61 -15.23 -31.05
C VAL A 758 -30.57 -13.76 -31.43
N SER A 759 -29.45 -13.31 -31.96
CA SER A 759 -29.31 -12.02 -32.61
C SER A 759 -28.67 -12.21 -33.98
N LEU A 760 -29.34 -11.77 -35.03
CA LEU A 760 -28.83 -11.78 -36.39
C LEU A 760 -28.67 -10.33 -36.86
N GLY A 761 -27.66 -10.08 -37.67
CA GLY A 761 -27.47 -8.81 -38.35
C GLY A 761 -26.83 -9.05 -39.70
N ALA A 762 -27.20 -8.24 -40.67
CA ALA A 762 -26.60 -8.21 -42.00
C ALA A 762 -26.55 -6.76 -42.46
N ALA A 763 -25.47 -6.37 -43.12
CA ALA A 763 -25.25 -5.06 -43.70
C ALA A 763 -24.67 -5.25 -45.10
N TYR A 764 -25.40 -4.78 -46.11
CA TYR A 764 -25.01 -4.83 -47.50
C TYR A 764 -24.72 -3.41 -47.99
N VAL A 765 -23.54 -3.21 -48.56
CA VAL A 765 -23.02 -1.92 -49.01
C VAL A 765 -22.77 -1.96 -50.51
N ILE A 766 -23.38 -1.01 -51.21
CA ILE A 766 -23.05 -0.67 -52.59
C ILE A 766 -22.36 0.69 -52.54
N SER A 767 -21.19 0.84 -53.14
CA SER A 767 -20.51 2.14 -53.16
C SER A 767 -19.71 2.35 -54.43
N ARG A 768 -19.32 3.60 -54.64
CA ARG A 768 -18.45 4.01 -55.74
C ARG A 768 -17.04 4.27 -55.20
N THR A 769 -16.02 3.67 -55.83
CA THR A 769 -14.61 3.77 -55.39
C THR A 769 -13.91 5.07 -55.82
N SER A 770 -14.35 5.70 -56.92
CA SER A 770 -13.87 7.00 -57.39
C SER A 770 -14.96 7.72 -58.19
N THR A 771 -14.82 9.01 -58.44
CA THR A 771 -15.86 9.82 -59.13
C THR A 771 -16.23 9.29 -60.53
N THR A 772 -15.33 8.58 -61.19
CA THR A 772 -15.53 8.00 -62.53
C THR A 772 -15.85 6.50 -62.52
N ALA A 773 -15.77 5.83 -61.37
CA ALA A 773 -16.05 4.40 -61.28
C ALA A 773 -17.55 4.14 -61.30
N ASP A 774 -17.95 2.95 -61.79
CA ASP A 774 -19.33 2.49 -61.70
C ASP A 774 -19.70 2.18 -60.25
N LEU A 775 -20.99 2.35 -59.93
CA LEU A 775 -21.54 1.95 -58.64
C LEU A 775 -21.60 0.42 -58.57
N LYS A 776 -20.90 -0.19 -57.61
CA LYS A 776 -20.81 -1.65 -57.47
C LYS A 776 -21.11 -2.08 -56.04
N SER A 777 -21.55 -3.33 -55.90
CA SER A 777 -21.54 -4.00 -54.60
C SER A 777 -20.13 -3.95 -54.04
N THR A 778 -19.96 -3.46 -52.83
CA THR A 778 -18.63 -3.31 -52.20
C THR A 778 -18.46 -4.33 -51.10
N SER A 779 -19.42 -4.42 -50.16
CA SER A 779 -19.32 -5.43 -49.10
C SER A 779 -20.66 -5.98 -48.61
N LEU A 780 -20.61 -7.20 -48.09
CA LEU A 780 -21.68 -7.81 -47.28
C LEU A 780 -21.08 -8.25 -45.96
N THR A 781 -21.56 -7.67 -44.86
CA THR A 781 -21.19 -8.10 -43.51
C THR A 781 -22.39 -8.77 -42.85
N GLY A 782 -22.19 -9.93 -42.25
CA GLY A 782 -23.21 -10.65 -41.48
C GLY A 782 -22.70 -10.96 -40.08
N ASN A 783 -23.58 -10.90 -39.09
CA ASN A 783 -23.31 -11.34 -37.74
C ASN A 783 -24.45 -12.23 -37.22
N VAL A 784 -24.08 -13.29 -36.53
CA VAL A 784 -25.00 -14.24 -35.89
C VAL A 784 -24.48 -14.46 -34.49
N ALA A 785 -25.29 -14.21 -33.47
CA ALA A 785 -24.99 -14.62 -32.11
C ALA A 785 -26.14 -15.44 -31.53
N LEU A 786 -25.79 -16.55 -30.91
CA LEU A 786 -26.70 -17.47 -30.25
C LEU A 786 -26.37 -17.50 -28.76
N LYS A 787 -27.36 -17.27 -27.91
CA LYS A 787 -27.27 -17.36 -26.45
C LYS A 787 -28.27 -18.39 -25.93
N PRO A 788 -28.06 -19.69 -26.21
CA PRO A 788 -28.99 -20.75 -25.83
C PRO A 788 -29.13 -20.92 -24.31
N LEU A 789 -28.09 -20.57 -23.54
CA LEU A 789 -28.08 -20.60 -22.07
C LEU A 789 -27.45 -19.31 -21.53
N LYS A 790 -27.69 -19.00 -20.26
CA LYS A 790 -27.16 -17.79 -19.60
C LYS A 790 -25.64 -17.63 -19.74
N ASN A 791 -24.91 -18.75 -19.69
CA ASN A 791 -23.44 -18.81 -19.70
C ASN A 791 -22.86 -19.43 -20.97
N LEU A 792 -23.66 -19.63 -22.02
CA LEU A 792 -23.21 -20.17 -23.30
C LEU A 792 -23.59 -19.21 -24.41
N ARG A 793 -22.58 -18.69 -25.13
CA ARG A 793 -22.73 -17.76 -26.24
C ARG A 793 -21.84 -18.20 -27.39
N PHE A 794 -22.43 -18.29 -28.57
CA PHE A 794 -21.72 -18.39 -29.84
C PHE A 794 -21.93 -17.08 -30.59
N SER A 795 -20.90 -16.56 -31.24
CA SER A 795 -20.99 -15.35 -32.05
C SER A 795 -20.09 -15.52 -33.25
N THR A 796 -20.62 -15.33 -34.45
CA THR A 796 -19.86 -15.35 -35.70
C THR A 796 -20.16 -14.08 -36.45
N SER A 797 -19.13 -13.39 -36.93
CA SER A 797 -19.24 -12.33 -37.91
C SER A 797 -18.42 -12.68 -39.14
N ALA A 798 -18.95 -12.38 -40.31
CA ALA A 798 -18.28 -12.56 -41.59
C ALA A 798 -18.46 -11.31 -42.42
N SER A 799 -17.46 -10.96 -43.22
CA SER A 799 -17.50 -9.86 -44.17
C SER A 799 -16.96 -10.34 -45.50
N TRP A 800 -17.63 -9.96 -46.57
CA TRP A 800 -17.33 -10.31 -47.95
C TRP A 800 -17.09 -9.04 -48.76
N ASP A 801 -16.05 -9.02 -49.58
CA ASP A 801 -15.77 -7.96 -50.55
C ASP A 801 -16.21 -8.42 -51.94
N PHE A 802 -17.08 -7.64 -52.56
CA PHE A 802 -17.57 -7.91 -53.92
C PHE A 802 -16.67 -7.34 -55.01
N ASP A 803 -15.84 -6.33 -54.71
CA ASP A 803 -14.86 -5.76 -55.64
C ASP A 803 -13.71 -6.74 -55.86
N THR A 804 -13.16 -7.34 -54.80
CA THR A 804 -12.12 -8.37 -54.89
C THR A 804 -12.68 -9.78 -55.10
N GLN A 805 -13.99 -9.96 -54.92
CA GLN A 805 -14.68 -11.27 -54.90
C GLN A 805 -14.08 -12.25 -53.87
N THR A 806 -13.59 -11.72 -52.74
CA THR A 806 -12.99 -12.52 -51.67
C THR A 806 -13.62 -12.23 -50.31
N PRO A 807 -13.56 -13.16 -49.34
CA PRO A 807 -13.93 -12.86 -47.97
C PRO A 807 -12.93 -11.88 -47.33
N LEU A 808 -13.41 -10.82 -46.68
CA LEU A 808 -12.58 -9.84 -45.96
C LEU A 808 -12.20 -10.33 -44.58
N SER A 809 -13.16 -10.85 -43.83
CA SER A 809 -12.97 -11.31 -42.47
C SER A 809 -14.01 -12.33 -42.06
N LEU A 810 -13.62 -13.23 -41.17
CA LEU A 810 -14.47 -14.17 -40.47
C LEU A 810 -13.95 -14.24 -39.04
N SER A 811 -14.78 -13.86 -38.08
CA SER A 811 -14.47 -14.01 -36.66
C SER A 811 -15.55 -14.86 -35.99
N THR A 812 -15.11 -15.84 -35.20
CA THR A 812 -16.00 -16.72 -34.45
C THR A 812 -15.56 -16.75 -33.00
N ASP A 813 -16.45 -16.38 -32.11
CA ASP A 813 -16.28 -16.39 -30.67
C ASP A 813 -17.22 -17.41 -30.02
N VAL A 814 -16.67 -18.18 -29.09
CA VAL A 814 -17.41 -19.12 -28.25
C VAL A 814 -17.10 -18.77 -26.80
N THR A 815 -18.13 -18.47 -26.01
CA THR A 815 -18.02 -18.26 -24.56
C THR A 815 -18.87 -19.31 -23.87
N ALA A 816 -18.26 -20.15 -23.04
CA ALA A 816 -18.92 -21.23 -22.34
C ALA A 816 -18.42 -21.26 -20.87
N TRP A 817 -19.22 -20.76 -19.94
CA TRP A 817 -18.86 -20.60 -18.53
C TRP A 817 -17.56 -19.82 -18.35
N SER A 818 -16.48 -20.53 -18.05
CA SER A 818 -15.15 -20.01 -17.81
C SER A 818 -14.22 -20.19 -19.03
N PHE A 819 -14.72 -20.78 -20.11
CA PHE A 819 -13.99 -20.99 -21.36
C PHE A 819 -14.37 -19.93 -22.39
N TYR A 820 -13.37 -19.38 -23.08
CA TYR A 820 -13.50 -18.46 -24.19
C TYR A 820 -12.60 -18.92 -25.33
N ALA A 821 -13.14 -19.03 -26.52
CA ALA A 821 -12.40 -19.33 -27.73
C ALA A 821 -12.74 -18.31 -28.80
N ARG A 822 -11.72 -17.87 -29.55
CA ARG A 822 -11.85 -16.97 -30.69
C ARG A 822 -11.02 -17.49 -31.85
N PHE A 823 -11.65 -17.56 -33.01
CA PHE A 823 -11.00 -17.80 -34.29
C PHE A 823 -11.14 -16.55 -35.15
N LEU A 824 -10.06 -16.16 -35.83
CA LEU A 824 -10.05 -15.03 -36.75
C LEU A 824 -9.38 -15.45 -38.06
N ALA A 825 -10.09 -15.28 -39.17
CA ALA A 825 -9.54 -15.29 -40.51
C ALA A 825 -9.82 -13.94 -41.16
N GLN A 826 -8.87 -13.43 -41.94
CA GLN A 826 -9.01 -12.15 -42.63
C GLN A 826 -8.12 -12.09 -43.87
N GLU A 827 -8.45 -11.19 -44.78
CA GLU A 827 -7.59 -10.84 -45.90
C GLU A 827 -6.37 -10.08 -45.36
N THR A 828 -5.18 -10.63 -45.58
CA THR A 828 -3.93 -10.11 -45.03
C THR A 828 -2.73 -10.60 -45.83
N ASP A 829 -1.61 -9.90 -45.67
CA ASP A 829 -0.35 -10.25 -46.34
C ASP A 829 0.15 -11.63 -45.90
N GLY A 830 0.60 -12.39 -46.87
CA GLY A 830 1.31 -13.63 -46.67
C GLY A 830 2.74 -13.41 -46.21
N TYR A 831 3.26 -14.38 -45.47
CA TYR A 831 4.64 -14.42 -45.04
C TYR A 831 5.25 -15.78 -45.34
N VAL A 832 6.49 -15.78 -45.81
CA VAL A 832 7.32 -16.97 -46.00
C VAL A 832 8.56 -16.83 -45.13
N PHE A 833 8.99 -17.94 -44.51
CA PHE A 833 10.16 -17.93 -43.65
C PHE A 833 11.44 -18.11 -44.49
N GLN A 834 12.34 -17.12 -44.45
CA GLN A 834 13.62 -17.14 -45.17
C GLN A 834 14.72 -16.53 -44.31
N SER A 835 15.91 -17.12 -44.31
CA SER A 835 17.09 -16.58 -43.59
C SER A 835 16.86 -16.27 -42.10
N GLY A 836 16.02 -17.07 -41.42
CA GLY A 836 15.76 -16.92 -39.98
C GLY A 836 14.70 -15.88 -39.61
N SER A 837 13.91 -15.37 -40.56
CA SER A 837 12.85 -14.39 -40.30
C SER A 837 11.65 -14.55 -41.24
N TRP A 838 10.49 -14.09 -40.80
CA TRP A 838 9.29 -14.02 -41.63
C TRP A 838 9.37 -12.80 -42.55
N VAL A 839 9.35 -13.03 -43.86
CA VAL A 839 9.38 -12.00 -44.89
C VAL A 839 8.05 -12.00 -45.64
N GLN A 840 7.52 -10.83 -45.97
CA GLN A 840 6.29 -10.73 -46.75
C GLN A 840 6.51 -11.37 -48.14
N ASP A 841 5.58 -12.24 -48.54
CA ASP A 841 5.64 -12.93 -49.84
C ASP A 841 5.01 -12.12 -50.98
N GLY A 842 4.47 -10.93 -50.67
CA GLY A 842 3.82 -10.02 -51.61
C GLY A 842 2.40 -10.45 -52.04
N THR A 843 1.86 -11.52 -51.45
CA THR A 843 0.51 -11.99 -51.74
C THR A 843 -0.46 -11.58 -50.64
N GLN A 844 -1.65 -11.11 -51.01
CA GLN A 844 -2.70 -10.74 -50.07
C GLN A 844 -3.91 -11.64 -50.34
N TYR A 845 -4.24 -12.52 -49.38
CA TYR A 845 -5.37 -13.45 -49.51
C TYR A 845 -6.11 -13.58 -48.18
N PHE A 846 -7.36 -14.05 -48.25
CA PHE A 846 -8.11 -14.46 -47.07
C PHE A 846 -7.48 -15.71 -46.43
N ARG A 847 -6.95 -15.56 -45.21
CA ARG A 847 -6.28 -16.64 -44.49
C ARG A 847 -6.71 -16.69 -43.03
N PRO A 848 -6.70 -17.87 -42.39
CA PRO A 848 -6.71 -17.97 -40.93
C PRO A 848 -5.56 -17.14 -40.36
N SER A 849 -5.87 -16.19 -39.48
CA SER A 849 -4.90 -15.25 -38.92
C SER A 849 -4.50 -15.61 -37.49
N SER A 850 -5.47 -15.99 -36.65
CA SER A 850 -5.20 -16.35 -35.26
C SER A 850 -6.28 -17.22 -34.63
N VAL A 851 -5.85 -17.98 -33.63
CA VAL A 851 -6.71 -18.71 -32.68
C VAL A 851 -6.32 -18.25 -31.29
N SER A 852 -7.32 -17.91 -30.47
CA SER A 852 -7.14 -17.59 -29.06
C SER A 852 -8.05 -18.45 -28.22
N LEU A 853 -7.51 -19.15 -27.23
CA LEU A 853 -8.25 -19.93 -26.25
C LEU A 853 -7.93 -19.39 -24.86
N SER A 854 -8.93 -19.25 -24.01
CA SER A 854 -8.77 -18.84 -22.62
C SER A 854 -9.69 -19.69 -21.75
N TRP A 855 -9.17 -20.17 -20.64
CA TRP A 855 -9.94 -20.89 -19.64
C TRP A 855 -9.62 -20.31 -18.27
N LYS A 856 -10.63 -19.70 -17.62
CA LYS A 856 -10.51 -19.00 -16.34
C LYS A 856 -11.51 -19.52 -15.28
N PRO A 857 -11.42 -20.80 -14.88
CA PRO A 857 -12.31 -21.34 -13.86
C PRO A 857 -12.07 -20.65 -12.51
N VAL A 858 -13.16 -20.38 -11.80
CA VAL A 858 -13.10 -19.92 -10.40
C VAL A 858 -13.93 -20.89 -9.59
N LEU A 859 -13.27 -21.71 -8.77
CA LEU A 859 -13.93 -22.66 -7.88
C LEU A 859 -13.79 -22.17 -6.45
N ARG A 860 -14.93 -21.90 -5.81
CA ARG A 860 -15.01 -21.58 -4.39
C ARG A 860 -15.90 -22.61 -3.73
N SER A 861 -15.33 -23.37 -2.81
CA SER A 861 -16.08 -24.29 -1.97
C SER A 861 -16.24 -23.69 -0.57
N SER A 862 -17.49 -23.59 -0.11
CA SER A 862 -17.79 -23.33 1.29
C SER A 862 -18.25 -24.64 1.94
N PRO A 863 -17.68 -25.02 3.10
CA PRO A 863 -18.09 -26.25 3.77
C PRO A 863 -19.51 -26.11 4.31
N ARG A 864 -20.33 -27.16 4.16
CA ARG A 864 -21.68 -27.25 4.72
C ARG A 864 -21.56 -27.67 6.19
N SER A 865 -22.12 -26.87 7.10
CA SER A 865 -21.98 -27.02 8.55
C SER A 865 -22.33 -28.43 9.05
N SER A 866 -21.41 -29.01 9.84
CA SER A 866 -21.64 -30.14 10.75
C SER A 866 -20.97 -29.75 12.06
N SER A 867 -21.70 -29.79 13.18
CA SER A 867 -21.12 -29.64 14.51
C SER A 867 -20.11 -30.78 14.74
N ASP A 868 -18.88 -30.42 15.14
CA ASP A 868 -17.75 -31.30 15.50
C ASP A 868 -16.73 -31.73 14.43
N LYS A 869 -16.63 -31.07 13.26
CA LYS A 869 -15.52 -31.35 12.31
C LYS A 869 -14.80 -30.09 11.83
N VAL A 870 -13.48 -30.20 11.64
CA VAL A 870 -12.62 -29.18 11.01
C VAL A 870 -13.19 -28.84 9.63
N LEU A 871 -13.62 -27.59 9.45
CA LEU A 871 -14.20 -27.10 8.21
C LEU A 871 -13.08 -26.67 7.28
N TRP A 872 -13.04 -27.21 6.06
CA TRP A 872 -12.06 -26.85 5.03
C TRP A 872 -12.68 -25.93 3.98
N TYR A 873 -11.96 -24.87 3.62
CA TYR A 873 -12.28 -23.92 2.58
C TYR A 873 -11.24 -24.06 1.46
N PHE A 874 -11.71 -24.19 0.22
CA PHE A 874 -10.85 -24.27 -0.95
C PHE A 874 -11.28 -23.19 -1.95
N GLU A 875 -10.33 -22.34 -2.34
CA GLU A 875 -10.47 -21.36 -3.40
C GLU A 875 -9.39 -21.63 -4.45
N THR A 876 -9.80 -21.74 -5.70
CA THR A 876 -8.91 -21.93 -6.83
C THR A 876 -9.24 -20.90 -7.91
N ASP A 877 -8.20 -20.25 -8.41
CA ASP A 877 -8.27 -19.31 -9.52
C ASP A 877 -7.19 -19.71 -10.52
N GLU A 878 -7.62 -20.33 -11.60
CA GLU A 878 -6.73 -20.74 -12.67
C GLU A 878 -7.02 -19.89 -13.90
N ALA A 879 -5.97 -19.44 -14.59
CA ALA A 879 -6.08 -18.75 -15.86
C ALA A 879 -5.10 -19.34 -16.86
N PHE A 880 -5.65 -20.08 -17.81
CA PHE A 880 -4.90 -20.57 -18.96
C PHE A 880 -5.27 -19.73 -20.17
N SER A 881 -4.27 -19.30 -20.93
CA SER A 881 -4.46 -18.55 -22.17
C SER A 881 -3.50 -19.06 -23.23
N LEU A 882 -4.01 -19.29 -24.43
CA LEU A 882 -3.24 -19.67 -25.60
C LEU A 882 -3.60 -18.69 -26.72
N THR A 883 -2.60 -18.06 -27.31
CA THR A 883 -2.74 -17.28 -28.54
C THR A 883 -1.78 -17.83 -29.58
N GLN A 884 -2.31 -18.27 -30.71
CA GLN A 884 -1.55 -18.77 -31.86
C GLN A 884 -1.80 -17.84 -33.05
N ASN A 885 -0.73 -17.24 -33.59
CA ASN A 885 -0.77 -16.63 -34.92
C ASN A 885 -0.71 -17.75 -35.97
N LEU A 886 -1.60 -17.79 -36.94
CA LEU A 886 -1.63 -18.86 -37.95
C LEU A 886 -0.83 -18.53 -39.22
N ILE A 887 -0.40 -17.28 -39.37
CA ILE A 887 0.39 -16.80 -40.52
C ILE A 887 1.87 -16.92 -40.20
N GLN A 888 2.30 -16.22 -39.14
CA GLN A 888 3.64 -16.34 -38.58
C GLN A 888 3.58 -17.32 -37.42
N TYR A 889 3.45 -18.61 -37.73
CA TYR A 889 3.11 -19.62 -36.72
C TYR A 889 4.15 -19.80 -35.61
N THR A 890 5.38 -19.30 -35.80
CA THR A 890 6.37 -19.25 -34.71
C THR A 890 5.97 -18.31 -33.58
N ASN A 891 5.04 -17.38 -33.84
CA ASN A 891 4.51 -16.43 -32.87
C ASN A 891 3.30 -17.06 -32.16
N SER A 892 3.59 -17.76 -31.06
CA SER A 892 2.58 -18.39 -30.21
C SER A 892 2.88 -18.06 -28.75
N THR A 893 1.88 -17.81 -27.92
CA THR A 893 2.09 -17.60 -26.49
C THR A 893 1.08 -18.42 -25.70
N PHE A 894 1.58 -19.20 -24.75
CA PHE A 894 0.78 -19.88 -23.74
C PHE A 894 1.13 -19.32 -22.36
N GLY A 895 0.13 -18.76 -21.67
CA GLY A 895 0.24 -18.33 -20.29
C GLY A 895 -0.56 -19.26 -19.38
N ALA A 896 0.04 -19.64 -18.25
CA ALA A 896 -0.60 -20.42 -17.20
C ALA A 896 -0.39 -19.73 -15.87
N ASP A 897 -1.47 -19.22 -15.29
CA ASP A 897 -1.53 -18.74 -13.92
C ASP A 897 -2.37 -19.71 -13.10
N PHE A 898 -1.86 -20.16 -11.97
CA PHE A 898 -2.51 -21.09 -11.07
C PHE A 898 -2.42 -20.54 -9.66
N SER A 899 -3.56 -20.34 -9.02
CA SER A 899 -3.66 -19.93 -7.62
C SER A 899 -4.56 -20.90 -6.87
N PHE A 900 -4.07 -21.40 -5.75
CA PHE A 900 -4.76 -22.36 -4.91
C PHE A 900 -4.62 -21.97 -3.45
N ILE A 901 -5.74 -21.78 -2.78
CA ILE A 901 -5.80 -21.40 -1.37
C ILE A 901 -6.65 -22.42 -0.62
N VAL A 902 -6.06 -23.04 0.39
CA VAL A 902 -6.73 -23.94 1.32
C VAL A 902 -6.70 -23.32 2.69
N LYS A 903 -7.84 -23.23 3.35
CA LYS A 903 -7.93 -22.79 4.74
C LYS A 903 -8.72 -23.80 5.54
N ASN A 904 -8.45 -23.93 6.84
CA ASN A 904 -9.32 -24.68 7.73
C ASN A 904 -9.76 -23.84 8.94
N SER A 905 -10.83 -24.28 9.61
CA SER A 905 -11.34 -23.62 10.83
C SER A 905 -10.44 -23.78 12.04
N ALA A 906 -9.41 -24.64 11.96
CA ALA A 906 -8.40 -24.80 12.99
C ALA A 906 -7.19 -23.85 12.78
N GLY A 907 -7.26 -22.96 11.78
CA GLY A 907 -6.28 -21.91 11.54
C GLY A 907 -5.06 -22.30 10.69
N LEU A 908 -5.11 -23.41 9.95
CA LEU A 908 -4.18 -23.74 8.88
C LEU A 908 -4.60 -23.05 7.57
N SER A 909 -3.66 -22.39 6.90
CA SER A 909 -3.81 -21.75 5.59
C SER A 909 -2.63 -22.12 4.71
N LEU A 910 -2.90 -22.68 3.53
CA LEU A 910 -1.91 -22.97 2.50
C LEU A 910 -2.30 -22.16 1.26
N SER A 911 -1.41 -21.30 0.78
CA SER A 911 -1.55 -20.55 -0.45
C SER A 911 -0.44 -20.98 -1.41
N PHE A 912 -0.79 -21.24 -2.66
CA PHE A 912 0.16 -21.56 -3.71
C PHE A 912 -0.20 -20.74 -4.94
N THR A 913 0.77 -20.04 -5.50
CA THR A 913 0.64 -19.26 -6.72
C THR A 913 1.79 -19.60 -7.67
N LEU A 914 1.45 -19.91 -8.91
CA LEU A 914 2.39 -20.25 -9.97
C LEU A 914 2.00 -19.47 -11.23
N SER A 915 2.96 -18.79 -11.85
CA SER A 915 2.80 -18.11 -13.13
C SER A 915 3.92 -18.55 -14.07
N SER A 916 3.55 -19.03 -15.26
CA SER A 916 4.46 -19.54 -16.27
C SER A 916 4.05 -19.07 -17.66
N ILE A 917 5.04 -18.80 -18.51
CA ILE A 917 4.83 -18.39 -19.90
C ILE A 917 5.65 -19.26 -20.86
N ASN A 918 5.07 -19.56 -22.02
CA ASN A 918 5.76 -20.23 -23.12
C ASN A 918 5.50 -19.48 -24.43
N THR A 919 6.52 -18.81 -24.96
CA THR A 919 6.47 -18.00 -26.17
C THR A 919 6.74 -18.79 -27.46
N SER A 920 6.81 -20.12 -27.38
CA SER A 920 7.08 -21.00 -28.52
C SER A 920 6.24 -22.28 -28.45
N PHE A 921 5.04 -22.15 -27.90
CA PHE A 921 4.06 -23.23 -27.71
C PHE A 921 3.67 -23.97 -29.00
N TRP A 922 3.83 -23.34 -30.16
CA TRP A 922 3.67 -23.96 -31.48
C TRP A 922 4.51 -25.24 -31.68
N SER A 923 5.62 -25.37 -30.95
CA SER A 923 6.54 -26.52 -30.98
C SER A 923 5.90 -27.84 -30.53
N TYR A 924 4.72 -27.81 -29.90
CA TYR A 924 4.03 -29.03 -29.40
C TYR A 924 3.01 -29.63 -30.38
N TYR A 925 2.65 -28.91 -31.43
CA TYR A 925 1.69 -29.38 -32.44
C TYR A 925 2.19 -29.09 -33.86
N THR A 926 3.50 -29.26 -34.07
CA THR A 926 4.19 -29.07 -35.35
C THR A 926 3.61 -29.91 -36.48
N SER A 927 2.93 -31.03 -36.17
CA SER A 927 2.21 -31.87 -37.14
C SER A 927 0.99 -31.18 -37.76
N LEU A 928 0.47 -30.13 -37.12
CA LEU A 928 -0.66 -29.33 -37.63
C LEU A 928 -0.20 -28.10 -38.43
N LEU A 929 1.12 -27.86 -38.51
CA LEU A 929 1.70 -26.67 -39.12
C LEU A 929 2.36 -27.00 -40.47
N PRO A 930 2.19 -26.16 -41.51
CA PRO A 930 2.80 -26.39 -42.80
C PRO A 930 4.29 -25.98 -42.81
N THR A 931 5.09 -26.64 -43.66
CA THR A 931 6.44 -26.19 -44.02
C THR A 931 6.36 -24.83 -44.74
N SER A 932 7.20 -23.87 -44.36
CA SER A 932 7.23 -22.53 -44.97
C SER A 932 8.66 -22.11 -45.32
N GLY A 933 8.98 -22.01 -46.60
CA GLY A 933 10.34 -21.71 -47.06
C GLY A 933 11.36 -22.71 -46.51
N ASP A 934 12.35 -22.21 -45.77
CA ASP A 934 13.41 -23.04 -45.14
C ASP A 934 13.01 -23.56 -43.74
N LEU A 935 11.81 -23.24 -43.24
CA LEU A 935 11.32 -23.69 -41.93
C LEU A 935 10.53 -24.99 -42.05
N ASP A 936 11.14 -26.07 -41.55
CA ASP A 936 10.45 -27.33 -41.25
C ASP A 936 10.06 -27.36 -39.75
N PRO A 937 8.75 -27.26 -39.40
CA PRO A 937 8.28 -27.33 -38.02
C PRO A 937 8.69 -28.62 -37.29
N GLN A 938 8.84 -29.74 -37.98
CA GLN A 938 9.15 -31.03 -37.35
C GLN A 938 10.53 -31.05 -36.68
N VAL A 939 11.47 -30.25 -37.18
CA VAL A 939 12.82 -30.12 -36.60
C VAL A 939 12.76 -29.52 -35.18
N TYR A 940 11.72 -28.73 -34.88
CA TYR A 940 11.54 -28.05 -33.60
C TYR A 940 10.50 -28.74 -32.70
N ALA A 941 10.03 -29.95 -33.08
CA ALA A 941 9.01 -30.67 -32.35
C ALA A 941 9.47 -30.99 -30.91
N ARG A 942 8.58 -30.72 -29.95
CA ARG A 942 8.76 -31.06 -28.54
C ARG A 942 7.59 -31.85 -28.00
N VAL A 943 7.86 -32.62 -26.94
CA VAL A 943 6.82 -33.37 -26.22
C VAL A 943 6.32 -32.52 -25.05
N PHE A 944 5.05 -32.10 -25.11
CA PHE A 944 4.42 -31.21 -24.13
C PHE A 944 4.62 -31.67 -22.68
N PHE A 945 4.28 -32.93 -22.38
CA PHE A 945 4.37 -33.45 -21.01
C PHE A 945 5.80 -33.57 -20.50
N ALA A 946 6.76 -33.89 -21.37
CA ALA A 946 8.18 -33.94 -20.97
C ALA A 946 8.70 -32.54 -20.64
N ASP A 947 8.40 -31.56 -21.49
CA ASP A 947 8.84 -30.17 -21.31
C ASP A 947 8.16 -29.49 -20.09
N LEU A 948 6.91 -29.88 -19.80
CA LEU A 948 6.18 -29.47 -18.59
C LEU A 948 6.75 -30.12 -17.32
N LEU A 949 7.19 -31.38 -17.37
CA LEU A 949 7.85 -32.02 -16.22
C LEU A 949 9.24 -31.41 -15.97
N ASP A 950 9.96 -31.05 -17.03
CA ASP A 950 11.24 -30.35 -16.93
C ASP A 950 11.07 -28.96 -16.30
N SER A 951 9.95 -28.26 -16.53
CA SER A 951 9.69 -26.95 -15.89
C SER A 951 9.39 -27.03 -14.40
N LEU A 952 8.94 -28.18 -13.91
CA LEU A 952 8.76 -28.47 -12.49
C LEU A 952 10.07 -28.91 -11.80
N SER A 953 11.14 -29.15 -12.57
CA SER A 953 12.44 -29.58 -12.05
C SER A 953 13.25 -28.39 -11.51
N ILE A 954 12.69 -27.67 -10.53
CA ILE A 954 13.25 -26.43 -9.96
C ILE A 954 14.69 -26.56 -9.41
N TRP A 955 15.13 -27.80 -9.15
CA TRP A 955 16.45 -28.14 -8.61
C TRP A 955 17.52 -28.42 -9.69
N ASP A 956 17.13 -28.49 -10.97
CA ASP A 956 18.01 -28.79 -12.09
C ASP A 956 18.04 -27.62 -13.08
N THR A 957 19.08 -26.79 -12.96
CA THR A 957 19.26 -25.61 -13.81
C THR A 957 19.36 -25.95 -15.30
N SER A 958 19.83 -27.15 -15.65
CA SER A 958 19.95 -27.56 -17.06
C SER A 958 18.58 -27.81 -17.69
N ARG A 959 17.67 -28.46 -16.95
CA ARG A 959 16.29 -28.72 -17.36
C ARG A 959 15.44 -27.44 -17.40
N LEU A 960 15.64 -26.54 -16.43
CA LEU A 960 14.99 -25.22 -16.42
C LEU A 960 15.45 -24.32 -17.58
N GLN A 961 16.71 -24.45 -18.00
CA GLN A 961 17.22 -23.73 -19.17
C GLN A 961 16.65 -24.33 -20.46
N SER A 962 16.54 -25.66 -20.55
CA SER A 962 16.06 -26.35 -21.75
C SER A 962 14.56 -26.22 -21.97
N THR A 963 13.72 -26.24 -20.93
CA THR A 963 12.24 -26.16 -21.04
C THR A 963 11.78 -24.86 -21.72
N LEU A 964 10.70 -24.90 -22.51
CA LEU A 964 10.06 -23.70 -23.07
C LEU A 964 9.05 -23.07 -22.11
N PHE A 965 8.65 -23.76 -21.03
CA PHE A 965 7.83 -23.18 -19.97
C PHE A 965 8.70 -22.39 -19.00
N LYS A 966 8.76 -21.08 -19.20
CA LYS A 966 9.55 -20.18 -18.38
C LYS A 966 8.72 -19.70 -17.20
N LEU A 967 9.15 -20.08 -16.00
CA LEU A 967 8.60 -19.61 -14.73
C LEU A 967 8.75 -18.08 -14.63
N GLN A 968 7.64 -17.39 -14.34
CA GLN A 968 7.62 -15.94 -14.07
C GLN A 968 7.51 -15.67 -12.57
N LYS A 969 6.74 -16.49 -11.85
CA LYS A 969 6.56 -16.38 -10.41
C LYS A 969 6.15 -17.73 -9.82
N LEU A 970 6.73 -18.09 -8.70
CA LEU A 970 6.31 -19.16 -7.80
C LEU A 970 6.19 -18.56 -6.41
N SER A 971 5.12 -18.83 -5.70
CA SER A 971 4.91 -18.42 -4.31
C SER A 971 4.15 -19.52 -3.58
N LEU A 972 4.70 -20.02 -2.48
CA LEU A 972 4.08 -21.01 -1.61
C LEU A 972 4.11 -20.44 -0.20
N GLU A 973 2.95 -20.24 0.41
CA GLU A 973 2.80 -19.73 1.76
C GLU A 973 2.03 -20.75 2.61
N LEU A 974 2.63 -21.23 3.69
CA LEU A 974 2.00 -22.06 4.69
C LEU A 974 1.91 -21.26 5.98
N SER A 975 0.71 -21.13 6.52
CA SER A 975 0.45 -20.49 7.80
C SER A 975 -0.31 -21.48 8.69
N VAL A 976 0.19 -21.73 9.90
CA VAL A 976 -0.43 -22.61 10.89
C VAL A 976 -0.60 -21.82 12.18
N ASP A 977 -1.85 -21.54 12.51
CA ASP A 977 -2.23 -21.03 13.82
C ASP A 977 -2.31 -22.21 14.80
N ALA A 978 -1.28 -22.36 15.64
CA ALA A 978 -1.21 -23.40 16.67
C ALA A 978 -1.68 -22.87 18.04
N HIS A 979 -2.59 -21.89 18.04
CA HIS A 979 -3.11 -21.19 19.22
C HIS A 979 -2.06 -20.32 19.95
N ASP A 980 -0.94 -20.91 20.36
CA ASP A 980 0.15 -20.32 21.16
C ASP A 980 1.22 -19.65 20.30
N TRP A 981 1.33 -20.09 19.05
CA TRP A 981 2.29 -19.61 18.06
C TRP A 981 1.66 -19.69 16.66
N LEU A 982 2.02 -18.72 15.83
CA LEU A 982 1.75 -18.68 14.40
C LEU A 982 3.04 -19.08 13.68
N LEU A 983 3.00 -20.19 12.97
CA LEU A 983 4.07 -20.58 12.05
C LEU A 983 3.70 -20.10 10.66
N SER A 984 4.53 -19.24 10.07
CA SER A 984 4.40 -18.83 8.67
C SER A 984 5.67 -19.21 7.92
N ALA A 985 5.56 -20.08 6.93
CA ALA A 985 6.62 -20.39 5.98
C ALA A 985 6.23 -19.85 4.61
N SER A 986 7.11 -19.13 3.94
CA SER A 986 6.96 -18.76 2.54
C SER A 986 8.15 -19.19 1.70
N VAL A 987 7.88 -19.59 0.45
CA VAL A 987 8.88 -19.81 -0.59
C VAL A 987 8.43 -18.99 -1.78
N ASP A 988 9.24 -18.04 -2.21
CA ASP A 988 9.03 -17.26 -3.42
C ASP A 988 10.18 -17.53 -4.39
N ALA A 989 9.89 -17.69 -5.67
CA ALA A 989 10.91 -17.82 -6.70
C ALA A 989 10.49 -17.09 -7.98
N GLY A 990 11.45 -16.44 -8.63
CA GLY A 990 11.21 -15.73 -9.89
C GLY A 990 12.49 -15.34 -10.61
N PRO A 991 12.41 -15.06 -11.93
CA PRO A 991 13.57 -14.65 -12.70
C PRO A 991 13.91 -13.18 -12.44
N THR A 992 15.17 -12.89 -12.09
CA THR A 992 15.72 -11.54 -12.00
C THR A 992 16.70 -11.31 -13.15
N LEU A 993 16.62 -10.13 -13.78
CA LEU A 993 17.53 -9.76 -14.86
C LEU A 993 18.85 -9.26 -14.26
N VAL A 994 19.88 -10.09 -14.33
CA VAL A 994 21.23 -9.72 -13.92
C VAL A 994 21.93 -9.06 -15.11
N THR A 995 22.32 -7.80 -14.95
CA THR A 995 23.10 -7.05 -15.94
C THR A 995 24.56 -6.99 -15.46
N PRO A 996 25.43 -7.93 -15.86
CA PRO A 996 26.82 -7.94 -15.42
C PRO A 996 27.59 -6.75 -15.99
N ALA A 997 28.64 -6.33 -15.29
CA ALA A 997 29.51 -5.21 -15.68
C ALA A 997 30.21 -5.41 -17.04
N SER A 998 30.33 -6.66 -17.50
CA SER A 998 30.75 -7.04 -18.85
C SER A 998 30.00 -8.31 -19.26
N GLY A 999 29.37 -8.31 -20.44
CA GLY A 999 28.60 -9.44 -20.97
C GLY A 999 27.18 -9.05 -21.35
N ARG A 1000 26.41 -10.02 -21.87
CA ARG A 1000 24.98 -9.81 -22.14
C ARG A 1000 24.19 -9.98 -20.84
N PRO A 1001 23.14 -9.18 -20.59
CA PRO A 1001 22.20 -9.42 -19.51
C PRO A 1001 21.69 -10.87 -19.55
N TYR A 1002 21.61 -11.53 -18.40
CA TYR A 1002 21.09 -12.89 -18.29
C TYR A 1002 20.08 -12.97 -17.14
N TYR A 1003 19.12 -13.87 -17.28
CA TYR A 1003 18.15 -14.14 -16.22
C TYR A 1003 18.72 -15.16 -15.25
N GLN A 1004 18.66 -14.84 -13.96
CA GLN A 1004 18.97 -15.74 -12.87
C GLN A 1004 17.69 -16.04 -12.11
N MET A 1005 17.49 -17.30 -11.69
CA MET A 1005 16.39 -17.63 -10.78
C MET A 1005 16.79 -17.20 -9.38
N ASP A 1006 16.03 -16.27 -8.82
CA ASP A 1006 16.14 -15.92 -7.41
C ASP A 1006 15.10 -16.72 -6.63
N VAL A 1007 15.54 -17.30 -5.51
CA VAL A 1007 14.70 -18.14 -4.65
C VAL A 1007 14.84 -17.59 -3.24
N SER A 1008 13.76 -17.07 -2.71
CA SER A 1008 13.68 -16.64 -1.33
C SER A 1008 12.84 -17.61 -0.51
N PHE A 1009 13.39 -18.09 0.60
CA PHE A 1009 12.66 -18.87 1.60
C PHE A 1009 12.57 -18.06 2.87
N SER A 1010 11.42 -18.05 3.53
CA SER A 1010 11.21 -17.43 4.83
C SER A 1010 10.49 -18.42 5.73
N LEU A 1011 11.01 -18.66 6.92
CA LEU A 1011 10.34 -19.43 7.96
C LEU A 1011 10.29 -18.59 9.20
N ALA A 1012 9.11 -18.09 9.55
CA ALA A 1012 8.88 -17.32 10.76
C ALA A 1012 8.01 -18.10 11.74
N VAL A 1013 8.52 -18.32 12.94
CA VAL A 1013 7.72 -18.77 14.09
C VAL A 1013 7.47 -17.56 14.96
N THR A 1014 6.21 -17.14 15.08
CA THR A 1014 5.79 -16.02 15.92
C THR A 1014 4.99 -16.57 17.09
N TRP A 1015 5.54 -16.56 18.30
CA TRP A 1015 4.76 -16.91 19.50
C TRP A 1015 3.66 -15.88 19.70
N LYS A 1016 2.39 -16.26 19.79
CA LYS A 1016 1.29 -15.31 20.00
C LYS A 1016 1.37 -14.63 21.37
N ASP A 1017 1.81 -15.39 22.37
CA ASP A 1017 2.02 -14.94 23.75
C ASP A 1017 3.31 -14.11 23.93
N ILE A 1018 4.27 -14.24 22.99
CA ILE A 1018 5.51 -13.46 22.92
C ILE A 1018 5.83 -13.18 21.45
N SER A 1019 5.05 -12.31 20.80
CA SER A 1019 5.16 -11.97 19.37
C SER A 1019 6.54 -11.47 18.89
N ALA A 1020 7.49 -11.34 19.79
CA ALA A 1020 8.85 -10.84 19.67
C ALA A 1020 9.88 -11.94 19.50
N ILE A 1021 9.59 -13.14 20.03
CA ILE A 1021 10.35 -14.32 19.70
C ILE A 1021 9.87 -14.73 18.31
N LYS A 1022 10.35 -13.98 17.31
CA LYS A 1022 10.20 -14.28 15.90
C LYS A 1022 11.47 -14.92 15.42
N SER A 1023 11.57 -16.24 15.49
CA SER A 1023 12.66 -16.88 14.78
C SER A 1023 12.31 -16.84 13.30
N THR A 1024 12.88 -15.89 12.56
CA THR A 1024 12.74 -15.83 11.11
C THR A 1024 14.03 -16.31 10.49
N VAL A 1025 14.00 -17.42 9.77
CA VAL A 1025 15.11 -17.82 8.93
C VAL A 1025 14.73 -17.45 7.51
N SER A 1026 15.40 -16.45 6.95
CA SER A 1026 15.23 -16.02 5.58
C SER A 1026 16.45 -16.35 4.74
N TYR A 1027 16.26 -17.07 3.64
CA TYR A 1027 17.28 -17.30 2.63
C TYR A 1027 16.94 -16.43 1.42
N SER A 1028 17.85 -15.57 0.98
CA SER A 1028 17.75 -14.78 -0.26
C SER A 1028 19.16 -14.50 -0.80
N ASP A 1029 19.29 -14.34 -2.12
CA ASP A 1029 20.58 -14.05 -2.79
C ASP A 1029 21.72 -15.05 -2.44
N GLY A 1030 21.38 -16.31 -2.14
CA GLY A 1030 22.37 -17.34 -1.82
C GLY A 1030 22.89 -17.34 -0.38
N THR A 1031 22.29 -16.56 0.52
CA THR A 1031 22.72 -16.47 1.93
C THR A 1031 21.56 -16.72 2.89
N PHE A 1032 21.82 -17.48 3.96
CA PHE A 1032 20.90 -17.59 5.09
C PHE A 1032 21.11 -16.38 6.01
N SER A 1033 20.04 -15.64 6.23
CA SER A 1033 19.91 -14.60 7.24
C SER A 1033 18.97 -15.13 8.32
N GLN A 1034 19.39 -15.00 9.58
CA GLN A 1034 18.61 -15.39 10.76
C GLN A 1034 18.15 -14.15 11.51
#